data_AF-A0A8H5J1R5-F1
#
_entry.id   AF-A0A8H5J1R5-F1
#
_cell.length_a   1.000
_cell.length_b   1.000
_cell.length_c   1.000
_cell.angle_alpha   90.00
_cell.angle_beta   90.00
_cell.angle_gamma   90.00
#
_symmetry.space_group_name_H-M   'P 1'
#
loop_
_entity.id
_entity.type
_entity.pdbx_description
1 polymer ?
#
loop_
_entity_poly.entity_id
_entity_poly.type
_entity_poly.pdbx_seq_one_letter_code
_entity_poly.pdbx_strand_id
1 'polypeptide(L)'
;MPAPPRPSRGVPPTFSKQDDDLWKAYAKALQRKFFGNLDTKNEIFYAAPIGVMGIPAGDNIPQEVTNKGVYDIGDVVMQLDAPVFTAGSRKYSQRLQRALGSVRINKNSDRGAEMRLQSIRSKIDKINEQYVQVKKKAMEAYEADEDKGSQTFTYWVKRSYPSFDSLAAERQSAIATEAALRSQVDGPGGVQLNDQRQKLLNALDLENDYPGLNMPCTPSFGNNVNGCSDLPREIGKSLRPAYTIDSSYKETIGNWIRGSNGETKLSLAFDINDAKSDNWDQFGFVNVNANAGRTYNPFFKISYVQDGNYKEESIAAQDVGSELLVQLSAAQAGAFTVKPGEWDVPNITDLYPTFQREVAREVGPAAKVDQVILAYKVVMKLSLPANLTERVNTLTQKAKSAGGSVSFFGFEVGFGGGSKDEVSVSGSSIEIRKDLGYPVLLGVKGKKLPVPIGRDTATDIIFVDWKMCQFGHRAYDLGHVIGDLYEAHHFHNSNIALTMIRGFIEGYGEADDEVAFRTAIHTGMQLLGWYNRRAPSDTVKGTKEQIISAANISTNLIVNGWEREKQWFQERPTLSPSHPILIPSTSITGSLEVTPPYHRAYPPILSSYGISSKEFMAIIDALNIALAEPAPFKAMEVAGDGLGFVPNEIAQGVSLGLGLAAGTGTAATAYFRERKVLERVNRDIFAPKGLVMKTIKDEEVMQRLNTTAKSLDPLLRLQEISSHVEALCFDVEPPVRHSNMLDRISAKQATIKQAGKEKKKHKKQEKRLQKREKAAEKFDRSVDSIDEQYNSDVESRIEIEAKIARLEDRIAEINIKAEEKLMESSEKKVGEIEKRRRKDLEEVEKDRVRLMEKHGKAIAKVNKKAEKKDEKDEKKVARLEWIMIRTI
;
A
#
# COMPACT_ATOMS: atom_id res chain seq x y z
N MET A 1 14.40 41.40 -15.55
CA MET A 1 15.58 41.09 -16.38
C MET A 1 15.41 39.70 -16.98
N PRO A 2 15.62 39.49 -18.28
CA PRO A 2 15.64 38.15 -18.86
C PRO A 2 16.89 37.39 -18.38
N ALA A 3 16.75 36.07 -18.21
CA ALA A 3 17.83 35.20 -17.74
C ALA A 3 19.05 35.26 -18.69
N PRO A 4 20.29 35.21 -18.16
CA PRO A 4 21.48 35.22 -19.01
C PRO A 4 21.50 33.98 -19.93
N PRO A 5 22.00 34.13 -21.17
CA PRO A 5 22.07 33.02 -22.13
C PRO A 5 23.01 31.93 -21.61
N ARG A 6 22.64 30.66 -21.82
CA ARG A 6 23.51 29.52 -21.49
C ARG A 6 24.81 29.60 -22.32
N PRO A 7 25.98 29.37 -21.71
CA PRO A 7 27.23 29.32 -22.45
C PRO A 7 27.19 28.20 -23.50
N SER A 8 27.70 28.50 -24.69
CA SER A 8 28.00 27.51 -25.71
C SER A 8 29.01 26.50 -25.15
N ARG A 9 28.79 25.20 -25.39
CA ARG A 9 29.76 24.15 -25.06
C ARG A 9 30.98 24.32 -25.97
N GLY A 10 31.95 25.10 -25.52
CA GLY A 10 33.31 25.06 -26.05
C GLY A 10 33.91 23.65 -25.85
N VAL A 11 34.86 23.29 -26.72
CA VAL A 11 35.67 22.07 -26.57
C VAL A 11 36.30 22.10 -25.17
N PRO A 12 36.19 21.03 -24.35
CA PRO A 12 36.82 21.01 -23.04
C PRO A 12 38.34 21.24 -23.18
N PRO A 13 38.97 22.04 -22.31
CA PRO A 13 40.41 22.21 -22.34
C PRO A 13 41.12 20.85 -22.21
N THR A 14 42.19 20.65 -22.96
CA THR A 14 43.02 19.44 -22.95
C THR A 14 43.70 19.28 -21.59
N PHE A 15 43.21 18.35 -20.78
CA PHE A 15 43.84 17.91 -19.53
C PHE A 15 45.12 17.11 -19.82
N SER A 16 46.27 17.53 -19.26
CA SER A 16 47.55 16.85 -19.46
C SER A 16 47.83 15.82 -18.35
N LYS A 17 48.71 14.84 -18.63
CA LYS A 17 49.19 13.89 -17.62
C LYS A 17 49.87 14.60 -16.45
N GLN A 18 50.54 15.72 -16.71
CA GLN A 18 51.23 16.53 -15.71
C GLN A 18 50.25 17.24 -14.77
N ASP A 19 49.06 17.63 -15.26
CA ASP A 19 48.00 18.16 -14.38
C ASP A 19 47.50 17.06 -13.43
N ASP A 20 47.36 15.81 -13.90
CA ASP A 20 47.04 14.65 -13.06
C ASP A 20 48.11 14.40 -11.99
N ASP A 21 49.39 14.40 -12.39
CA ASP A 21 50.52 14.20 -11.49
C ASP A 21 50.57 15.30 -10.39
N LEU A 22 50.25 16.54 -10.73
CA LEU A 22 50.17 17.64 -9.77
C LEU A 22 48.99 17.46 -8.78
N TRP A 23 47.80 17.06 -9.25
CA TRP A 23 46.65 16.73 -8.40
C TRP A 23 46.95 15.57 -7.45
N LYS A 24 47.65 14.54 -7.93
CA LYS A 24 48.14 13.45 -7.06
C LYS A 24 49.14 13.94 -6.03
N ALA A 25 50.09 14.80 -6.40
CA ALA A 25 51.08 15.35 -5.48
C ALA A 25 50.42 16.17 -4.36
N TYR A 26 49.44 16.99 -4.70
CA TYR A 26 48.64 17.72 -3.71
C TYR A 26 47.87 16.79 -2.78
N ALA A 27 47.18 15.79 -3.34
CA ALA A 27 46.44 14.81 -2.56
C ALA A 27 47.37 14.03 -1.61
N LYS A 28 48.54 13.62 -2.09
CA LYS A 28 49.59 12.94 -1.32
C LYS A 28 50.10 13.79 -0.16
N ALA A 29 50.36 15.07 -0.40
CA ALA A 29 50.83 15.99 0.63
C ALA A 29 49.80 16.16 1.76
N LEU A 30 48.52 16.33 1.40
CA LEU A 30 47.42 16.42 2.39
C LEU A 30 47.20 15.11 3.14
N GLN A 31 47.12 13.99 2.43
CA GLN A 31 46.92 12.67 3.04
C GLN A 31 48.02 12.39 4.07
N ARG A 32 49.30 12.53 3.69
CA ARG A 32 50.43 12.31 4.63
C ARG A 32 50.37 13.19 5.87
N LYS A 33 49.89 14.44 5.71
CA LYS A 33 49.81 15.40 6.82
C LYS A 33 48.69 15.08 7.81
N PHE A 34 47.52 14.65 7.33
CA PHE A 34 46.32 14.50 8.16
C PHE A 34 45.90 13.05 8.43
N PHE A 35 46.25 12.13 7.53
CA PHE A 35 45.78 10.75 7.50
C PHE A 35 46.95 9.81 7.14
N GLY A 36 47.83 9.53 8.12
CA GLY A 36 49.12 8.84 7.88
C GLY A 36 49.07 7.68 6.89
N ASN A 37 48.22 6.67 7.14
CA ASN A 37 47.88 5.60 6.19
C ASN A 37 46.37 5.55 5.99
N LEU A 38 45.93 5.34 4.74
CA LEU A 38 44.53 5.22 4.34
C LEU A 38 44.19 3.74 4.10
N ASP A 39 43.10 3.23 4.68
CA ASP A 39 42.60 1.89 4.34
C ASP A 39 41.89 1.94 2.99
N THR A 40 42.65 1.86 1.90
CA THR A 40 42.12 2.01 0.53
C THR A 40 41.05 1.00 0.14
N LYS A 41 40.83 -0.06 0.94
CA LYS A 41 39.71 -0.98 0.75
C LYS A 41 38.37 -0.36 1.13
N ASN A 42 38.33 0.42 2.21
CA ASN A 42 37.11 0.98 2.79
C ASN A 42 37.06 2.50 2.76
N GLU A 43 38.20 3.16 2.63
CA GLU A 43 38.36 4.59 2.64
C GLU A 43 38.82 5.10 1.28
N ILE A 44 38.58 6.39 1.04
CA ILE A 44 38.98 7.09 -0.16
C ILE A 44 39.28 8.55 0.18
N PHE A 45 40.28 9.15 -0.48
CA PHE A 45 40.72 10.50 -0.20
C PHE A 45 40.68 11.38 -1.45
N TYR A 46 40.08 12.57 -1.33
CA TYR A 46 39.95 13.54 -2.41
C TYR A 46 40.62 14.85 -2.00
N ALA A 47 41.43 15.41 -2.90
CA ALA A 47 41.81 16.80 -2.81
C ALA A 47 40.65 17.70 -3.26
N ALA A 48 40.45 18.84 -2.61
CA ALA A 48 39.44 19.81 -2.98
C ALA A 48 40.08 21.05 -3.63
N PRO A 49 39.44 21.64 -4.65
CA PRO A 49 39.79 22.98 -5.12
C PRO A 49 39.67 23.99 -3.99
N ILE A 50 40.75 24.71 -3.74
CA ILE A 50 40.86 25.55 -2.56
C ILE A 50 39.99 26.79 -2.71
N GLY A 51 39.21 27.10 -1.67
CA GLY A 51 38.43 28.32 -1.62
C GLY A 51 37.15 28.34 -2.44
N VAL A 52 36.77 27.19 -3.01
CA VAL A 52 35.46 26.99 -3.65
C VAL A 52 34.40 26.60 -2.60
N MET A 53 34.81 25.89 -1.55
CA MET A 53 33.93 25.40 -0.48
C MET A 53 34.56 25.66 0.89
N GLY A 54 33.73 25.73 1.92
CA GLY A 54 34.14 25.90 3.31
C GLY A 54 32.96 25.78 4.27
N ILE A 55 33.24 25.76 5.57
CA ILE A 55 32.21 25.65 6.61
C ILE A 55 32.36 26.84 7.57
N PRO A 56 31.57 27.91 7.41
CA PRO A 56 31.63 29.05 8.32
C PRO A 56 31.22 28.66 9.74
N ALA A 57 31.97 29.12 10.74
CA ALA A 57 31.65 28.99 12.15
C ALA A 57 32.39 30.05 12.97
N GLY A 58 31.98 30.24 14.22
CA GLY A 58 32.55 31.21 15.15
C GLY A 58 31.47 31.92 15.96
N ASP A 59 31.87 32.86 16.81
CA ASP A 59 30.96 33.53 17.76
C ASP A 59 29.83 34.29 17.05
N ASN A 60 30.14 34.92 15.91
CA ASN A 60 29.22 35.78 15.16
C ASN A 60 28.61 35.11 13.93
N ILE A 61 28.70 33.78 13.83
CA ILE A 61 28.14 33.02 12.71
C ILE A 61 26.87 32.29 13.19
N PRO A 62 25.69 32.58 12.60
CA PRO A 62 24.47 31.83 12.89
C PRO A 62 24.64 30.34 12.60
N GLN A 63 24.02 29.49 13.42
CA GLN A 63 24.14 28.04 13.28
C GLN A 63 23.63 27.56 11.92
N GLU A 64 22.63 28.22 11.35
CA GLU A 64 22.05 27.92 10.04
C GLU A 64 23.04 28.10 8.87
N VAL A 65 24.03 28.98 9.03
CA VAL A 65 25.12 29.17 8.05
C VAL A 65 26.11 28.00 8.16
N THR A 66 26.49 27.63 9.38
CA THR A 66 27.33 26.46 9.63
C THR A 66 26.66 25.19 9.11
N ASN A 67 25.38 24.97 9.44
CA ASN A 67 24.58 23.84 8.99
C ASN A 67 24.57 23.74 7.45
N LYS A 68 24.42 24.86 6.74
CA LYS A 68 24.46 24.86 5.27
C LYS A 68 25.80 24.40 4.74
N GLY A 69 26.92 24.85 5.32
CA GLY A 69 28.26 24.45 4.90
C GLY A 69 28.53 22.96 5.17
N VAL A 70 28.11 22.47 6.35
CA VAL A 70 28.22 21.05 6.70
C VAL A 70 27.37 20.19 5.76
N TYR A 71 26.13 20.59 5.45
CA TYR A 71 25.24 19.88 4.53
C TYR A 71 25.78 19.87 3.09
N ASP A 72 26.24 21.01 2.59
CA ASP A 72 26.68 21.16 1.19
C ASP A 72 27.85 20.25 0.85
N ILE A 73 28.75 20.02 1.82
CA ILE A 73 29.90 19.12 1.69
C ILE A 73 29.52 17.70 2.11
N GLY A 74 28.88 17.53 3.26
CA GLY A 74 28.57 16.23 3.87
C GLY A 74 27.61 15.37 3.07
N ASP A 75 26.67 15.98 2.35
CA ASP A 75 25.67 15.27 1.55
C ASP A 75 26.13 14.98 0.11
N VAL A 76 27.39 15.23 -0.25
CA VAL A 76 27.89 14.92 -1.59
C VAL A 76 28.06 13.41 -1.78
N VAL A 77 27.55 12.87 -2.90
CA VAL A 77 27.91 11.52 -3.37
C VAL A 77 29.26 11.58 -4.06
N MET A 78 30.26 10.94 -3.46
CA MET A 78 31.62 10.90 -4.00
C MET A 78 31.78 9.74 -4.98
N GLN A 79 32.24 10.02 -6.20
CA GLN A 79 32.41 9.04 -7.27
C GLN A 79 33.79 8.39 -7.21
N LEU A 80 33.89 7.07 -7.37
CA LEU A 80 35.14 6.34 -7.20
C LEU A 80 36.12 6.47 -8.39
N ASP A 81 35.72 7.16 -9.47
CA ASP A 81 36.48 7.38 -10.69
C ASP A 81 36.83 8.86 -10.96
N ALA A 82 36.51 9.77 -10.02
CA ALA A 82 36.70 11.21 -10.18
C ALA A 82 37.47 11.82 -8.98
N PRO A 83 38.79 12.02 -9.07
CA PRO A 83 39.63 12.23 -7.88
C PRO A 83 39.65 13.63 -7.27
N VAL A 84 39.03 14.60 -7.92
CA VAL A 84 38.88 15.96 -7.40
C VAL A 84 37.51 16.11 -6.74
N PHE A 85 37.48 16.54 -5.48
CA PHE A 85 36.24 16.78 -4.76
C PHE A 85 35.52 18.00 -5.31
N THR A 86 34.26 17.86 -5.70
CA THR A 86 33.42 18.96 -6.21
C THR A 86 32.06 18.95 -5.53
N ALA A 87 31.38 20.10 -5.50
CA ALA A 87 30.12 20.27 -4.80
C ALA A 87 28.97 19.35 -5.28
N GLY A 88 29.15 18.63 -6.40
CA GLY A 88 28.34 17.50 -6.86
C GLY A 88 26.82 17.72 -6.93
N SER A 89 26.21 17.53 -8.11
CA SER A 89 24.74 17.61 -8.21
C SER A 89 24.00 16.45 -7.52
N ARG A 90 24.70 15.36 -7.16
CA ARG A 90 24.12 14.17 -6.55
C ARG A 90 24.30 14.19 -5.03
N LYS A 91 23.22 13.85 -4.31
CA LYS A 91 23.17 13.88 -2.85
C LYS A 91 23.08 12.49 -2.21
N TYR A 92 23.78 12.27 -1.09
CA TYR A 92 23.87 10.99 -0.41
C TYR A 92 22.52 10.58 0.17
N SER A 93 21.81 11.50 0.80
CA SER A 93 20.44 11.36 1.27
C SER A 93 19.50 10.82 0.19
N GLN A 94 19.57 11.36 -1.03
CA GLN A 94 18.80 10.90 -2.18
C GLN A 94 19.25 9.53 -2.69
N ARG A 95 20.56 9.27 -2.70
CA ARG A 95 21.09 7.93 -3.05
C ARG A 95 20.59 6.88 -2.06
N LEU A 96 20.60 7.18 -0.76
CA LEU A 96 20.11 6.30 0.29
C LEU A 96 18.60 6.06 0.15
N GLN A 97 17.83 7.09 -0.23
CA GLN A 97 16.38 6.98 -0.46
C GLN A 97 16.08 5.97 -1.58
N ARG A 98 16.83 6.04 -2.69
CA ARG A 98 16.72 5.07 -3.78
C ARG A 98 17.09 3.66 -3.34
N ALA A 99 18.18 3.51 -2.59
CA ALA A 99 18.64 2.20 -2.09
C ALA A 99 17.63 1.57 -1.10
N LEU A 100 17.14 2.31 -0.10
CA LEU A 100 16.12 1.82 0.83
C LEU A 100 14.79 1.52 0.11
N GLY A 101 14.43 2.32 -0.90
CA GLY A 101 13.26 2.08 -1.74
C GLY A 101 13.35 0.79 -2.57
N SER A 102 14.57 0.34 -2.89
CA SER A 102 14.79 -0.87 -3.68
C SER A 102 14.93 -2.15 -2.86
N VAL A 103 15.11 -2.06 -1.54
CA VAL A 103 15.14 -3.23 -0.66
C VAL A 103 13.88 -4.09 -0.86
N ARG A 104 14.09 -5.41 -0.91
CA ARG A 104 13.05 -6.43 -0.93
C ARG A 104 13.33 -7.43 0.18
N ILE A 105 12.51 -7.44 1.22
CA ILE A 105 12.68 -8.39 2.33
C ILE A 105 11.96 -9.70 2.03
N ASN A 106 10.73 -9.63 1.53
CA ASN A 106 9.96 -10.79 1.13
C ASN A 106 10.16 -11.10 -0.36
N LYS A 107 10.52 -12.36 -0.68
CA LYS A 107 10.65 -12.85 -2.07
C LYS A 107 9.32 -13.26 -2.70
N ASN A 108 8.31 -13.56 -1.88
CA ASN A 108 6.96 -13.96 -2.28
C ASN A 108 5.94 -12.97 -1.68
N SER A 109 6.03 -11.70 -2.08
CA SER A 109 5.09 -10.65 -1.70
C SER A 109 3.68 -10.95 -2.25
N ASP A 110 2.65 -10.62 -1.47
CA ASP A 110 1.26 -10.65 -1.94
C ASP A 110 1.15 -9.72 -3.17
N ARG A 111 0.98 -10.30 -4.36
CA ARG A 111 0.85 -9.57 -5.63
C ARG A 111 -0.33 -8.58 -5.61
N GLY A 112 -1.38 -8.88 -4.85
CA GLY A 112 -2.48 -7.95 -4.58
C GLY A 112 -2.04 -6.76 -3.72
N ALA A 113 -1.19 -6.99 -2.71
CA ALA A 113 -0.61 -5.93 -1.90
C ALA A 113 0.37 -5.05 -2.69
N GLU A 114 1.14 -5.65 -3.61
CA GLU A 114 2.02 -4.90 -4.52
C GLU A 114 1.24 -3.99 -5.48
N MET A 115 0.16 -4.48 -6.08
CA MET A 115 -0.70 -3.66 -6.93
C MET A 115 -1.36 -2.52 -6.14
N ARG A 116 -1.80 -2.78 -4.90
CA ARG A 116 -2.32 -1.73 -3.99
C ARG A 116 -1.24 -0.71 -3.64
N LEU A 117 -0.01 -1.16 -3.39
CA LEU A 117 1.14 -0.32 -3.10
C LEU A 117 1.51 0.56 -4.30
N GLN A 118 1.46 0.03 -5.52
CA GLN A 118 1.70 0.82 -6.73
C GLN A 118 0.59 1.86 -6.94
N SER A 119 -0.67 1.46 -6.75
CA SER A 119 -1.82 2.36 -6.86
C SER A 119 -1.77 3.51 -5.86
N ILE A 120 -1.44 3.23 -4.58
CA ILE A 120 -1.35 4.29 -3.56
C ILE A 120 -0.16 5.21 -3.82
N ARG A 121 0.98 4.71 -4.32
CA ARG A 121 2.12 5.55 -4.72
C ARG A 121 1.75 6.52 -5.83
N SER A 122 1.10 6.05 -6.89
CA SER A 122 0.61 6.93 -7.95
C SER A 122 -0.42 7.95 -7.46
N LYS A 123 -1.20 7.61 -6.42
CA LYS A 123 -2.11 8.56 -5.77
C LYS A 123 -1.34 9.62 -4.97
N ILE A 124 -0.33 9.21 -4.20
CA ILE A 124 0.53 10.12 -3.43
C ILE A 124 1.24 11.10 -4.35
N ASP A 125 1.76 10.66 -5.50
CA ASP A 125 2.41 11.53 -6.48
C ASP A 125 1.46 12.65 -6.95
N LYS A 126 0.22 12.28 -7.32
CA LYS A 126 -0.82 13.25 -7.72
C LYS A 126 -1.21 14.19 -6.58
N ILE A 127 -1.35 13.66 -5.36
CA ILE A 127 -1.66 14.47 -4.16
C ILE A 127 -0.52 15.46 -3.91
N ASN A 128 0.74 15.04 -4.03
CA ASN A 128 1.91 15.92 -3.85
C ASN A 128 1.92 17.05 -4.89
N GLU A 129 1.66 16.74 -6.16
CA GLU A 129 1.54 17.76 -7.22
C GLU A 129 0.44 18.78 -6.90
N GLN A 130 -0.74 18.31 -6.49
CA GLN A 130 -1.85 19.18 -6.09
C GLN A 130 -1.51 19.99 -4.84
N TYR A 131 -0.87 19.36 -3.86
CA TYR A 131 -0.50 19.97 -2.58
C TYR A 131 0.42 21.17 -2.80
N VAL A 132 1.44 21.05 -3.66
CA VAL A 132 2.34 22.17 -4.00
C VAL A 132 1.56 23.35 -4.61
N GLN A 133 0.65 23.07 -5.54
CA GLN A 133 -0.14 24.11 -6.22
C GLN A 133 -1.12 24.81 -5.27
N VAL A 134 -1.85 24.04 -4.47
CA VAL A 134 -2.83 24.58 -3.51
C VAL A 134 -2.13 25.30 -2.37
N LYS A 135 -1.00 24.78 -1.89
CA LYS A 135 -0.17 25.45 -0.88
C LYS A 135 0.30 26.82 -1.36
N LYS A 136 0.79 26.92 -2.60
CA LYS A 136 1.22 28.20 -3.17
C LYS A 136 0.10 29.25 -3.11
N LYS A 137 -1.11 28.88 -3.54
CA LYS A 137 -2.29 29.76 -3.47
C LYS A 137 -2.69 30.10 -2.02
N ALA A 138 -2.62 29.13 -1.12
CA ALA A 138 -2.91 29.34 0.30
C ALA A 138 -1.90 30.30 0.95
N MET A 139 -0.62 30.20 0.60
CA MET A 139 0.42 31.13 1.06
C MET A 139 0.23 32.52 0.48
N GLU A 140 -0.05 32.65 -0.82
CA GLU A 140 -0.35 33.95 -1.45
C GLU A 140 -1.54 34.64 -0.76
N ALA A 141 -2.58 33.88 -0.41
CA ALA A 141 -3.73 34.42 0.32
C ALA A 141 -3.43 34.73 1.80
N TYR A 142 -2.60 33.93 2.46
CA TYR A 142 -2.12 34.21 3.82
C TYR A 142 -1.25 35.48 3.86
N GLU A 143 -0.44 35.71 2.83
CA GLU A 143 0.37 36.91 2.70
C GLU A 143 -0.43 38.17 2.37
N ALA A 144 -1.61 38.00 1.76
CA ALA A 144 -2.55 39.08 1.42
C ALA A 144 -3.59 39.35 2.51
N ASP A 145 -3.62 38.58 3.59
CA ASP A 145 -4.55 38.75 4.71
C ASP A 145 -4.17 39.98 5.56
N GLU A 146 -5.16 40.82 5.91
CA GLU A 146 -4.95 42.06 6.68
C GLU A 146 -4.43 41.80 8.10
N ASP A 147 -4.72 40.61 8.67
CA ASP A 147 -4.27 40.18 10.00
C ASP A 147 -2.99 39.32 9.95
N LYS A 148 -2.20 39.42 8.88
CA LYS A 148 -0.96 38.63 8.69
C LYS A 148 -0.05 38.70 9.92
N GLY A 149 0.26 37.53 10.48
CA GLY A 149 1.15 37.39 11.64
C GLY A 149 0.46 37.29 13.01
N SER A 150 -0.87 37.46 13.08
CA SER A 150 -1.66 37.25 14.32
C SER A 150 -1.74 35.78 14.75
N GLN A 151 -1.58 34.84 13.81
CA GLN A 151 -1.60 33.39 14.03
C GLN A 151 -0.69 32.69 13.02
N THR A 152 -0.24 31.46 13.32
CA THR A 152 0.60 30.69 12.39
C THR A 152 -0.16 30.27 11.14
N PHE A 153 0.54 30.11 10.02
CA PHE A 153 -0.03 29.64 8.75
C PHE A 153 -0.87 28.37 8.93
N THR A 154 -0.37 27.40 9.71
CA THR A 154 -1.07 26.14 10.01
C THR A 154 -2.43 26.35 10.68
N TYR A 155 -2.55 27.34 11.57
CA TYR A 155 -3.83 27.63 12.24
C TYR A 155 -4.76 28.43 11.33
N TRP A 156 -4.20 29.35 10.55
CA TRP A 156 -4.94 30.16 9.58
C TRP A 156 -5.58 29.31 8.48
N VAL A 157 -4.84 28.34 7.93
CA VAL A 157 -5.31 27.45 6.87
C VAL A 157 -6.56 26.68 7.26
N LYS A 158 -6.65 26.18 8.51
CA LYS A 158 -7.81 25.41 8.99
C LYS A 158 -9.12 26.17 8.90
N ARG A 159 -9.08 27.49 9.05
CA ARG A 159 -10.25 28.36 9.00
C ARG A 159 -10.45 28.95 7.61
N SER A 160 -9.37 29.47 7.00
CA SER A 160 -9.44 30.32 5.82
C SER A 160 -9.22 29.55 4.51
N TYR A 161 -8.55 28.41 4.54
CA TYR A 161 -8.28 27.55 3.38
C TYR A 161 -8.56 26.05 3.67
N PRO A 162 -9.82 25.65 3.95
CA PRO A 162 -10.16 24.26 4.31
C PRO A 162 -9.79 23.22 3.24
N SER A 163 -9.69 23.65 1.98
CA SER A 163 -9.25 22.80 0.85
C SER A 163 -7.77 22.44 0.91
N PHE A 164 -6.93 23.29 1.50
CA PHE A 164 -5.52 22.97 1.73
C PHE A 164 -5.35 22.07 2.96
N ASP A 165 -6.11 22.32 4.04
CA ASP A 165 -6.11 21.47 5.24
C ASP A 165 -6.60 20.04 4.94
N SER A 166 -7.69 19.90 4.18
CA SER A 166 -8.21 18.58 3.78
C SER A 166 -7.25 17.82 2.88
N LEU A 167 -6.57 18.51 1.95
CA LEU A 167 -5.54 17.92 1.09
C LEU A 167 -4.30 17.52 1.89
N ALA A 168 -3.92 18.28 2.91
CA ALA A 168 -2.84 17.93 3.84
C ALA A 168 -3.18 16.66 4.64
N ALA A 169 -4.41 16.55 5.15
CA ALA A 169 -4.90 15.38 5.85
C ALA A 169 -4.99 14.14 4.93
N GLU A 170 -5.48 14.30 3.69
CA GLU A 170 -5.52 13.22 2.69
C GLU A 170 -4.10 12.74 2.34
N ARG A 171 -3.15 13.67 2.16
CA ARG A 171 -1.73 13.36 1.94
C ARG A 171 -1.17 12.53 3.08
N GLN A 172 -1.40 12.92 4.32
CA GLN A 172 -0.89 12.20 5.49
C GLN A 172 -1.50 10.80 5.60
N SER A 173 -2.80 10.66 5.36
CA SER A 173 -3.51 9.37 5.34
C SER A 173 -3.00 8.45 4.23
N ALA A 174 -2.74 8.98 3.04
CA ALA A 174 -2.20 8.21 1.92
C ALA A 174 -0.79 7.70 2.22
N ILE A 175 0.08 8.52 2.82
CA ILE A 175 1.43 8.14 3.27
C ILE A 175 1.36 7.03 4.32
N ALA A 176 0.46 7.13 5.31
CA ALA A 176 0.26 6.09 6.31
C ALA A 176 -0.23 4.77 5.70
N THR A 177 -1.13 4.86 4.71
CA THR A 177 -1.63 3.69 3.96
C THR A 177 -0.51 3.04 3.15
N GLU A 178 0.36 3.82 2.52
CA GLU A 178 1.54 3.30 1.81
C GLU A 178 2.46 2.55 2.78
N ALA A 179 2.72 3.11 3.96
CA ALA A 179 3.57 2.48 4.98
C ALA A 179 3.00 1.13 5.45
N ALA A 180 1.69 1.06 5.68
CA ALA A 180 1.00 -0.18 6.06
C ALA A 180 1.06 -1.25 4.94
N LEU A 181 0.78 -0.86 3.70
CA LEU A 181 0.86 -1.75 2.53
C LEU A 181 2.29 -2.22 2.29
N ARG A 182 3.29 -1.35 2.47
CA ARG A 182 4.70 -1.76 2.41
C ARG A 182 5.03 -2.78 3.49
N SER A 183 4.55 -2.60 4.72
CA SER A 183 4.79 -3.58 5.79
C SER A 183 4.18 -4.94 5.47
N GLN A 184 3.02 -4.97 4.82
CA GLN A 184 2.37 -6.19 4.35
C GLN A 184 3.14 -6.85 3.18
N VAL A 185 3.65 -6.05 2.24
CA VAL A 185 4.47 -6.52 1.11
C VAL A 185 5.83 -7.06 1.59
N ASP A 186 6.50 -6.33 2.47
CA ASP A 186 7.87 -6.62 2.90
C ASP A 186 7.95 -7.74 3.95
N GLY A 187 6.87 -8.07 4.67
CA GLY A 187 6.84 -9.18 5.62
C GLY A 187 7.68 -8.94 6.91
N PRO A 188 8.14 -9.99 7.61
CA PRO A 188 8.95 -9.87 8.82
C PRO A 188 10.24 -9.06 8.57
N GLY A 189 10.43 -7.95 9.30
CA GLY A 189 11.51 -6.98 9.07
C GLY A 189 11.07 -5.72 8.29
N GLY A 190 9.88 -5.74 7.67
CA GLY A 190 9.30 -4.59 6.96
C GLY A 190 9.05 -3.36 7.84
N VAL A 191 8.76 -3.55 9.13
CA VAL A 191 8.56 -2.45 10.09
C VAL A 191 9.83 -1.61 10.25
N GLN A 192 10.98 -2.24 10.48
CA GLN A 192 12.26 -1.55 10.61
C GLN A 192 12.65 -0.81 9.32
N LEU A 193 12.46 -1.47 8.18
CA LEU A 193 12.73 -0.87 6.88
C LEU A 193 11.83 0.33 6.60
N ASN A 194 10.55 0.27 6.99
CA ASN A 194 9.62 1.38 6.83
C ASN A 194 9.92 2.53 7.80
N ASP A 195 10.32 2.25 9.04
CA ASP A 195 10.79 3.28 9.98
C ASP A 195 12.00 4.04 9.40
N GLN A 196 12.99 3.32 8.87
CA GLN A 196 14.16 3.93 8.23
C GLN A 196 13.81 4.75 6.99
N ARG A 197 12.92 4.24 6.13
CA ARG A 197 12.40 4.99 4.98
C ARG A 197 11.68 6.26 5.43
N GLN A 198 10.87 6.20 6.49
CA GLN A 198 10.13 7.34 6.99
C GLN A 198 11.07 8.38 7.64
N LYS A 199 12.06 7.96 8.42
CA LYS A 199 13.08 8.85 8.97
C LYS A 199 13.82 9.61 7.88
N LEU A 200 14.18 8.93 6.78
CA LEU A 200 14.81 9.58 5.63
C LEU A 200 13.86 10.51 4.87
N LEU A 201 12.58 10.15 4.75
CA LEU A 201 11.57 11.05 4.18
C LEU A 201 11.42 12.33 5.01
N ASN A 202 11.37 12.21 6.34
CA ASN A 202 11.33 13.35 7.26
C ASN A 202 12.62 14.19 7.16
N ALA A 203 13.79 13.57 7.00
CA ALA A 203 15.05 14.29 6.78
C ALA A 203 15.05 15.09 5.47
N LEU A 204 14.38 14.59 4.44
CA LEU A 204 14.22 15.24 3.13
C LEU A 204 13.07 16.26 3.11
N ASP A 205 12.26 16.35 4.17
CA ASP A 205 11.20 17.35 4.30
C ASP A 205 11.83 18.73 4.47
N LEU A 206 11.48 19.65 3.56
CA LEU A 206 12.03 21.00 3.51
C LEU A 206 11.17 21.99 4.32
N GLU A 207 10.04 21.55 4.85
CA GLU A 207 8.98 22.39 5.43
C GLU A 207 8.76 22.13 6.92
N ASN A 208 8.72 20.86 7.32
CA ASN A 208 8.42 20.47 8.70
C ASN A 208 9.70 20.15 9.47
N ASP A 209 9.87 20.74 10.64
CA ASP A 209 11.03 20.49 11.50
C ASP A 209 10.93 19.12 12.18
N TYR A 210 11.98 18.32 12.02
CA TYR A 210 12.14 16.99 12.61
C TYR A 210 13.52 16.94 13.28
N PRO A 211 13.62 17.30 14.56
CA PRO A 211 14.89 17.36 15.29
C PRO A 211 15.70 16.07 15.14
N GLY A 212 16.99 16.21 14.78
CA GLY A 212 17.91 15.08 14.55
C GLY A 212 17.82 14.45 13.15
N LEU A 213 16.72 14.68 12.41
CA LEU A 213 16.52 14.19 11.05
C LEU A 213 16.75 15.27 10.00
N ASN A 214 16.24 16.48 10.20
CA ASN A 214 16.57 17.65 9.39
C ASN A 214 17.11 18.79 10.28
N MET A 215 17.65 19.82 9.64
CA MET A 215 18.17 20.99 10.31
C MET A 215 17.92 22.26 9.48
N PRO A 216 17.73 23.41 10.13
CA PRO A 216 17.56 24.69 9.43
C PRO A 216 18.89 25.12 8.81
N CYS A 217 18.82 25.48 7.53
CA CYS A 217 19.93 25.99 6.75
C CYS A 217 19.55 27.31 6.07
N THR A 218 20.54 28.19 5.90
CA THR A 218 20.39 29.32 4.96
C THR A 218 20.30 28.81 3.51
N PRO A 219 19.49 29.44 2.62
CA PRO A 219 19.42 29.12 1.19
C PRO A 219 20.78 29.17 0.51
N SER A 220 21.60 30.16 0.87
CA SER A 220 22.98 30.32 0.43
C SER A 220 23.76 31.14 1.45
N PHE A 221 25.09 30.98 1.43
CA PHE A 221 26.02 31.91 2.03
C PHE A 221 27.11 32.15 0.99
N GLY A 222 27.31 33.41 0.60
CA GLY A 222 28.27 33.79 -0.43
C GLY A 222 29.73 33.82 0.09
N ASN A 223 30.61 34.48 -0.68
CA ASN A 223 32.01 34.68 -0.30
C ASN A 223 32.21 35.69 0.86
N ASN A 224 31.17 36.43 1.23
CA ASN A 224 31.22 37.45 2.28
C ASN A 224 30.48 36.96 3.52
N VAL A 225 31.22 36.33 4.45
CA VAL A 225 30.75 36.09 5.83
C VAL A 225 31.66 36.80 6.85
N ASN A 226 32.46 37.76 6.37
CA ASN A 226 33.41 38.51 7.17
C ASN A 226 32.67 39.49 8.10
N GLY A 227 32.43 39.05 9.34
CA GLY A 227 32.02 39.91 10.45
C GLY A 227 30.58 40.46 10.36
N CYS A 228 29.59 39.63 10.68
CA CYS A 228 28.28 39.96 11.30
C CYS A 228 27.36 41.07 10.70
N SER A 229 27.80 41.98 9.82
CA SER A 229 27.02 43.17 9.44
C SER A 229 26.18 43.00 8.17
N ASP A 230 26.56 42.09 7.28
CA ASP A 230 25.98 42.01 5.93
C ASP A 230 25.05 40.79 5.73
N LEU A 231 24.89 39.94 6.76
CA LEU A 231 23.86 38.91 6.73
C LEU A 231 22.49 39.58 6.97
N PRO A 232 21.51 39.40 6.08
CA PRO A 232 20.17 39.94 6.29
C PRO A 232 19.64 39.55 7.67
N ARG A 233 19.07 40.51 8.42
CA ARG A 233 18.47 40.26 9.75
C ARG A 233 17.44 39.13 9.75
N GLU A 234 16.81 38.89 8.60
CA GLU A 234 16.00 37.70 8.32
C GLU A 234 16.69 36.87 7.22
N ILE A 235 17.48 35.89 7.63
CA ILE A 235 17.95 34.86 6.72
C ILE A 235 16.77 33.91 6.51
N GLY A 236 16.23 33.85 5.28
CA GLY A 236 15.22 32.84 4.94
C GLY A 236 15.72 31.47 5.39
N LYS A 237 14.86 30.64 5.98
CA LYS A 237 15.25 29.32 6.48
C LYS A 237 14.69 28.26 5.56
N SER A 238 15.54 27.29 5.21
CA SER A 238 15.11 26.09 4.49
C SER A 238 15.64 24.87 5.22
N LEU A 239 14.78 23.88 5.47
CA LEU A 239 15.21 22.64 6.11
C LEU A 239 15.97 21.77 5.11
N ARG A 240 16.99 21.08 5.61
CA ARG A 240 17.81 20.12 4.86
C ARG A 240 18.11 18.91 5.74
N PRO A 241 18.44 17.74 5.18
CA PRO A 241 18.91 16.59 5.95
C PRO A 241 19.96 17.00 6.99
N ALA A 242 19.77 16.55 8.23
CA ALA A 242 20.63 16.92 9.33
C ALA A 242 22.03 16.33 9.12
N TYR A 243 23.05 17.15 9.38
CA TYR A 243 24.44 16.72 9.49
C TYR A 243 25.05 17.37 10.72
N THR A 244 26.02 16.68 11.31
CA THR A 244 26.82 17.18 12.43
C THR A 244 28.28 17.26 12.02
N ILE A 245 28.99 18.20 12.63
CA ILE A 245 30.45 18.28 12.63
C ILE A 245 30.93 18.18 14.09
N ASP A 246 32.20 17.88 14.33
CA ASP A 246 32.79 17.79 15.67
C ASP A 246 32.27 18.90 16.61
N SER A 247 31.85 18.54 17.82
CA SER A 247 31.19 19.47 18.75
C SER A 247 32.06 20.68 19.13
N SER A 248 33.39 20.50 19.08
CA SER A 248 34.40 21.54 19.33
C SER A 248 34.66 22.44 18.11
N TYR A 249 34.05 22.17 16.94
CA TYR A 249 34.32 22.87 15.70
C TYR A 249 34.08 24.39 15.85
N LYS A 250 32.91 24.79 16.36
CA LYS A 250 32.55 26.20 16.50
C LYS A 250 33.56 26.98 17.36
N GLU A 251 33.95 26.40 18.49
CA GLU A 251 34.93 26.99 19.40
C GLU A 251 36.33 27.04 18.78
N THR A 252 36.75 25.95 18.12
CA THR A 252 38.02 25.85 17.38
C THR A 252 38.13 26.95 16.34
N ILE A 253 37.09 27.16 15.52
CA ILE A 253 37.10 28.20 14.49
C ILE A 253 37.07 29.60 15.13
N GLY A 254 36.29 29.80 16.20
CA GLY A 254 36.33 31.05 16.97
C GLY A 254 37.75 31.39 17.45
N ASN A 255 38.48 30.41 17.96
CA ASN A 255 39.88 30.55 18.37
C ASN A 255 40.82 30.84 17.19
N TRP A 256 40.62 30.18 16.04
CA TRP A 256 41.41 30.46 14.84
C TRP A 256 41.24 31.89 14.34
N ILE A 257 40.00 32.40 14.37
CA ILE A 257 39.68 33.78 13.96
C ILE A 257 40.31 34.78 14.93
N ARG A 258 40.15 34.58 16.26
CA ARG A 258 40.70 35.48 17.29
C ARG A 258 42.24 35.46 17.38
N GLY A 259 42.86 34.28 17.23
CA GLY A 259 44.27 34.06 17.56
C GLY A 259 45.26 34.08 16.38
N SER A 260 44.82 34.36 15.15
CA SER A 260 45.69 34.31 13.96
C SER A 260 46.61 35.53 13.82
N ASN A 261 47.61 35.64 14.71
CA ASN A 261 48.65 36.68 14.68
C ASN A 261 49.79 36.41 13.67
N GLY A 262 49.54 35.61 12.62
CA GLY A 262 50.50 35.36 11.54
C GLY A 262 51.38 34.10 11.67
N GLU A 263 51.26 33.31 12.74
CA GLU A 263 51.97 32.04 12.86
C GLU A 263 51.39 31.00 11.89
N THR A 264 52.25 30.38 11.08
CA THR A 264 51.87 29.39 10.06
C THR A 264 51.93 27.98 10.64
N LYS A 265 50.77 27.34 10.85
CA LYS A 265 50.69 25.97 11.39
C LYS A 265 50.59 24.87 10.34
N LEU A 266 50.17 25.20 9.12
CA LEU A 266 50.22 24.29 7.97
C LEU A 266 51.22 24.83 6.96
N SER A 267 52.16 24.00 6.54
CA SER A 267 53.06 24.26 5.42
C SER A 267 53.25 22.95 4.65
N LEU A 268 52.96 22.99 3.36
CA LEU A 268 53.10 21.89 2.41
C LEU A 268 53.86 22.42 1.20
N ALA A 269 54.79 21.63 0.68
CA ALA A 269 55.48 21.91 -0.57
C ALA A 269 55.37 20.67 -1.45
N PHE A 270 55.01 20.84 -2.71
CA PHE A 270 54.88 19.73 -3.67
C PHE A 270 55.09 20.17 -5.12
N ASP A 271 55.52 19.24 -5.96
CA ASP A 271 55.70 19.41 -7.40
C ASP A 271 55.17 18.22 -8.22
N ILE A 272 55.27 18.32 -9.55
CA ILE A 272 54.77 17.29 -10.49
C ILE A 272 55.48 15.93 -10.39
N ASN A 273 56.67 15.86 -9.80
CA ASN A 273 57.45 14.63 -9.69
C ASN A 273 57.11 13.83 -8.43
N ASP A 274 56.59 14.48 -7.38
CA ASP A 274 56.32 13.86 -6.07
C ASP A 274 55.37 12.65 -6.12
N ALA A 275 54.49 12.59 -7.12
CA ALA A 275 53.50 11.52 -7.30
C ALA A 275 53.47 10.95 -8.72
N LYS A 276 54.53 11.16 -9.50
CA LYS A 276 54.60 10.75 -10.92
C LYS A 276 54.53 9.23 -11.14
N SER A 277 55.03 8.45 -10.18
CA SER A 277 54.97 6.98 -10.19
C SER A 277 53.72 6.44 -9.50
N ASP A 278 52.94 7.28 -8.83
CA ASP A 278 51.78 6.85 -8.08
C ASP A 278 50.54 6.77 -8.96
N ASN A 279 49.68 5.82 -8.60
CA ASN A 279 48.38 5.63 -9.19
C ASN A 279 47.30 6.05 -8.19
N TRP A 280 46.12 6.40 -8.70
CA TRP A 280 45.00 6.85 -7.88
C TRP A 280 44.44 5.76 -6.93
N ASP A 281 44.75 4.48 -7.15
CA ASP A 281 44.38 3.38 -6.26
C ASP A 281 44.99 3.50 -4.85
N GLN A 282 46.16 4.13 -4.71
CA GLN A 282 46.78 4.46 -3.41
C GLN A 282 45.94 5.42 -2.56
N PHE A 283 45.01 6.14 -3.19
CA PHE A 283 44.04 7.03 -2.55
C PHE A 283 42.63 6.43 -2.48
N GLY A 284 42.46 5.18 -2.91
CA GLY A 284 41.19 4.45 -2.88
C GLY A 284 40.36 4.49 -4.16
N PHE A 285 40.82 5.11 -5.25
CA PHE A 285 40.06 5.20 -6.52
C PHE A 285 40.12 3.93 -7.35
N VAL A 286 39.15 3.78 -8.26
CA VAL A 286 39.05 2.66 -9.21
C VAL A 286 38.66 3.22 -10.60
N ASN A 287 39.39 2.84 -11.65
CA ASN A 287 39.07 3.17 -13.05
C ASN A 287 38.99 4.66 -13.41
N VAL A 288 39.85 5.52 -12.86
CA VAL A 288 39.88 6.98 -13.11
C VAL A 288 39.97 7.37 -14.61
N ASN A 289 40.50 6.49 -15.46
CA ASN A 289 40.81 6.75 -16.87
C ASN A 289 39.62 7.05 -17.80
N ALA A 290 38.36 6.79 -17.41
CA ALA A 290 37.20 6.93 -18.30
C ALA A 290 36.49 8.31 -18.26
N ASN A 291 36.55 9.02 -17.13
CA ASN A 291 35.82 10.29 -16.90
C ASN A 291 36.69 11.43 -16.34
N ALA A 292 37.96 11.16 -16.06
CA ALA A 292 38.99 12.08 -15.60
C ALA A 292 38.87 13.50 -16.22
N GLY A 293 38.82 13.60 -17.55
CA GLY A 293 38.84 14.88 -18.28
C GLY A 293 37.70 15.88 -18.00
N ARG A 294 36.69 15.55 -17.17
CA ARG A 294 35.58 16.45 -16.80
C ARG A 294 35.66 17.06 -15.41
N THR A 295 36.59 16.63 -14.55
CA THR A 295 36.66 17.09 -13.13
C THR A 295 37.92 17.85 -12.77
N TYR A 296 38.94 17.87 -13.62
CA TYR A 296 40.18 18.57 -13.33
C TYR A 296 40.15 20.01 -13.84
N ASN A 297 40.61 20.92 -12.97
CA ASN A 297 41.03 22.24 -13.39
C ASN A 297 42.48 22.15 -13.89
N PRO A 298 42.81 22.74 -15.05
CA PRO A 298 44.19 22.84 -15.52
C PRO A 298 45.02 23.67 -14.52
N PHE A 299 46.35 23.56 -14.59
CA PHE A 299 47.27 24.33 -13.75
C PHE A 299 46.90 25.82 -13.67
N PHE A 300 46.62 26.47 -14.80
CA PHE A 300 46.11 27.84 -14.82
C PHE A 300 44.95 27.98 -15.80
N LYS A 301 43.90 28.66 -15.36
CA LYS A 301 42.73 29.02 -16.16
C LYS A 301 42.40 30.48 -15.94
N ILE A 302 41.96 31.16 -16.98
CA ILE A 302 41.44 32.51 -16.91
C ILE A 302 40.06 32.56 -17.56
N SER A 303 39.17 33.32 -16.93
CA SER A 303 37.82 33.61 -17.41
C SER A 303 37.58 35.10 -17.40
N TYR A 304 37.13 35.69 -18.51
CA TYR A 304 36.88 37.13 -18.60
C TYR A 304 35.81 37.45 -19.65
N VAL A 305 35.18 38.62 -19.52
CA VAL A 305 34.20 39.10 -20.50
C VAL A 305 34.90 40.01 -21.52
N GLN A 306 34.73 39.71 -22.80
CA GLN A 306 35.24 40.54 -23.90
C GLN A 306 34.16 40.67 -24.97
N ASP A 307 33.86 41.90 -25.36
CA ASP A 307 32.83 42.22 -26.37
C ASP A 307 31.45 41.61 -26.02
N GLY A 308 31.10 41.60 -24.73
CA GLY A 308 29.86 41.00 -24.22
C GLY A 308 29.85 39.46 -24.18
N ASN A 309 30.91 38.80 -24.62
CA ASN A 309 31.04 37.35 -24.64
C ASN A 309 31.99 36.86 -23.54
N TYR A 310 31.63 35.75 -22.92
CA TYR A 310 32.48 35.05 -21.97
C TYR A 310 33.60 34.30 -22.72
N LYS A 311 34.86 34.54 -22.35
CA LYS A 311 36.04 33.86 -22.90
C LYS A 311 36.80 33.13 -21.80
N GLU A 312 37.37 31.98 -22.16
CA GLU A 312 38.28 31.22 -21.31
C GLU A 312 39.59 30.92 -22.05
N GLU A 313 40.71 31.01 -21.34
CA GLU A 313 42.02 30.53 -21.80
C GLU A 313 42.66 29.68 -20.67
N SER A 314 43.55 28.75 -21.02
CA SER A 314 44.23 27.89 -20.03
C SER A 314 45.69 27.63 -20.38
N ILE A 315 46.49 27.36 -19.36
CA ILE A 315 47.87 26.86 -19.45
C ILE A 315 47.91 25.54 -18.70
N ALA A 316 48.37 24.48 -19.36
CA ALA A 316 48.47 23.15 -18.75
C ALA A 316 49.80 23.01 -17.98
N ALA A 317 49.84 22.13 -16.97
CA ALA A 317 51.06 21.90 -16.19
C ALA A 317 52.25 21.45 -17.07
N GLN A 318 51.98 20.77 -18.19
CA GLN A 318 53.01 20.37 -19.15
C GLN A 318 53.80 21.56 -19.73
N ASP A 319 53.17 22.73 -19.88
CA ASP A 319 53.76 23.92 -20.47
C ASP A 319 54.67 24.67 -19.47
N VAL A 320 54.62 24.27 -18.19
CA VAL A 320 55.42 24.83 -17.09
C VAL A 320 56.76 24.12 -16.94
N GLY A 321 56.80 22.80 -17.17
CA GLY A 321 57.98 21.97 -17.00
C GLY A 321 58.27 21.60 -15.53
N SER A 322 59.46 21.03 -15.28
CA SER A 322 59.86 20.48 -13.97
C SER A 322 60.19 21.52 -12.90
N GLU A 323 60.18 22.81 -13.23
CA GLU A 323 60.47 23.91 -12.29
C GLU A 323 59.25 24.36 -11.48
N LEU A 324 58.06 23.80 -11.75
CA LEU A 324 56.85 24.11 -11.00
C LEU A 324 56.96 23.62 -9.56
N LEU A 325 57.03 24.54 -8.60
CA LEU A 325 56.91 24.25 -7.17
C LEU A 325 55.68 24.96 -6.58
N VAL A 326 54.82 24.21 -5.89
CA VAL A 326 53.67 24.74 -5.16
C VAL A 326 53.95 24.68 -3.66
N GLN A 327 53.89 25.83 -2.99
CA GLN A 327 53.96 25.94 -1.54
C GLN A 327 52.61 26.41 -1.00
N LEU A 328 51.90 25.53 -0.30
CA LEU A 328 50.63 25.83 0.34
C LEU A 328 50.84 26.02 1.84
N SER A 329 50.36 27.14 2.37
CA SER A 329 50.44 27.45 3.80
C SER A 329 49.11 27.96 4.35
N ALA A 330 48.89 27.76 5.65
CA ALA A 330 47.72 28.31 6.33
C ALA A 330 48.06 28.66 7.79
N ALA A 331 47.39 29.69 8.32
CA ALA A 331 47.55 30.10 9.70
C ALA A 331 47.11 28.98 10.66
N GLN A 332 46.00 28.31 10.34
CA GLN A 332 45.49 27.15 11.07
C GLN A 332 44.92 26.14 10.09
N ALA A 333 44.97 24.85 10.44
CA ALA A 333 44.31 23.79 9.71
C ALA A 333 43.98 22.61 10.63
N GLY A 334 42.96 21.86 10.26
CA GLY A 334 42.48 20.72 11.05
C GLY A 334 41.61 19.79 10.23
N ALA A 335 41.57 18.53 10.63
CA ALA A 335 40.62 17.54 10.11
C ALA A 335 39.46 17.43 11.10
N PHE A 336 38.23 17.45 10.58
CA PHE A 336 37.01 17.40 11.38
C PHE A 336 36.08 16.31 10.87
N THR A 337 35.44 15.58 11.79
CA THR A 337 34.49 14.52 11.42
C THR A 337 33.14 15.11 11.08
N VAL A 338 32.57 14.66 9.96
CA VAL A 338 31.22 15.03 9.51
C VAL A 338 30.36 13.77 9.50
N LYS A 339 29.21 13.81 10.19
CA LYS A 339 28.30 12.67 10.30
C LYS A 339 26.90 13.06 9.83
N PRO A 340 26.23 12.22 9.02
CA PRO A 340 24.81 12.43 8.78
C PRO A 340 24.01 12.19 10.07
N GLY A 341 22.80 12.76 10.12
CA GLY A 341 21.89 12.68 11.27
C GLY A 341 21.28 11.29 11.46
N GLU A 342 20.24 11.22 12.31
CA GLU A 342 19.60 9.95 12.71
C GLU A 342 18.83 9.24 11.58
N TRP A 343 18.79 9.86 10.39
CA TRP A 343 18.21 9.30 9.18
C TRP A 343 19.13 8.34 8.43
N ASP A 344 20.43 8.30 8.76
CA ASP A 344 21.41 7.48 8.06
C ASP A 344 21.24 5.98 8.32
N VAL A 345 21.57 5.17 7.31
CA VAL A 345 21.62 3.70 7.42
C VAL A 345 22.95 3.22 6.81
N PRO A 346 24.07 3.34 7.56
CA PRO A 346 25.41 3.10 7.01
C PRO A 346 25.65 1.65 6.58
N ASN A 347 25.03 0.68 7.25
CA ASN A 347 25.21 -0.76 7.01
C ASN A 347 24.03 -1.36 6.24
N ILE A 348 23.46 -0.62 5.29
CA ILE A 348 22.23 -1.00 4.58
C ILE A 348 22.32 -2.39 3.92
N THR A 349 23.47 -2.77 3.38
CA THR A 349 23.68 -4.06 2.72
C THR A 349 23.80 -5.24 3.67
N ASP A 350 24.24 -4.98 4.90
CA ASP A 350 24.35 -6.00 5.95
C ASP A 350 22.99 -6.24 6.59
N LEU A 351 22.22 -5.16 6.77
CA LEU A 351 20.85 -5.19 7.27
C LEU A 351 19.89 -5.79 6.24
N TYR A 352 20.07 -5.47 4.96
CA TYR A 352 19.19 -5.88 3.87
C TYR A 352 19.99 -6.51 2.74
N PRO A 353 20.03 -7.84 2.62
CA PRO A 353 20.86 -8.52 1.62
C PRO A 353 20.25 -8.52 0.21
N THR A 354 19.01 -8.05 0.03
CA THR A 354 18.24 -8.19 -1.21
C THR A 354 17.66 -6.85 -1.68
N PHE A 355 17.98 -6.47 -2.91
CA PHE A 355 17.60 -5.22 -3.57
C PHE A 355 17.07 -5.50 -4.99
N GLN A 356 16.20 -4.64 -5.52
CA GLN A 356 15.82 -4.66 -6.94
C GLN A 356 17.04 -4.44 -7.84
N ARG A 357 17.16 -5.24 -8.90
CA ARG A 357 18.33 -5.33 -9.77
C ARG A 357 18.61 -4.03 -10.52
N GLU A 358 17.56 -3.39 -11.02
CA GLU A 358 17.64 -2.18 -11.83
C GLU A 358 18.20 -1.02 -11.00
N VAL A 359 17.64 -0.83 -9.80
CA VAL A 359 18.04 0.24 -8.88
C VAL A 359 19.44 -0.03 -8.29
N ALA A 360 19.78 -1.30 -8.02
CA ALA A 360 21.13 -1.68 -7.59
C ALA A 360 22.21 -1.24 -8.60
N ARG A 361 21.93 -1.41 -9.90
CA ARG A 361 22.83 -0.95 -10.98
C ARG A 361 22.90 0.57 -11.08
N GLU A 362 21.78 1.28 -10.93
CA GLU A 362 21.73 2.74 -11.00
C GLU A 362 22.44 3.43 -9.84
N VAL A 363 22.29 2.89 -8.62
CA VAL A 363 22.85 3.47 -7.40
C VAL A 363 24.38 3.38 -7.41
N GLY A 364 24.93 2.29 -7.95
CA GLY A 364 26.35 2.12 -8.27
C GLY A 364 27.32 2.21 -7.09
N PRO A 365 28.62 1.95 -7.32
CA PRO A 365 29.66 2.18 -6.33
C PRO A 365 29.87 3.68 -6.09
N ALA A 366 29.99 4.06 -4.82
CA ALA A 366 30.19 5.44 -4.40
C ALA A 366 30.82 5.48 -3.01
N ALA A 367 31.20 6.67 -2.56
CA ALA A 367 31.60 6.94 -1.19
C ALA A 367 30.80 8.13 -0.63
N LYS A 368 30.80 8.26 0.70
CA LYS A 368 30.28 9.43 1.40
C LYS A 368 31.38 10.13 2.18
N VAL A 369 31.20 11.43 2.40
CA VAL A 369 32.09 12.23 3.25
C VAL A 369 32.08 11.69 4.68
N ASP A 370 33.27 11.55 5.27
CA ASP A 370 33.47 11.12 6.66
C ASP A 370 34.26 12.17 7.45
N GLN A 371 35.29 12.76 6.84
CA GLN A 371 36.09 13.84 7.43
C GLN A 371 36.44 14.92 6.40
N VAL A 372 36.49 16.17 6.84
CA VAL A 372 36.88 17.33 6.04
C VAL A 372 38.17 17.92 6.57
N ILE A 373 39.08 18.33 5.68
CA ILE A 373 40.26 19.13 6.04
C ILE A 373 39.93 20.59 5.76
N LEU A 374 39.91 21.40 6.81
CA LEU A 374 39.62 22.83 6.73
C LEU A 374 40.83 23.64 7.16
N ALA A 375 41.08 24.75 6.49
CA ALA A 375 42.19 25.64 6.76
C ALA A 375 41.76 27.12 6.73
N TYR A 376 42.40 27.93 7.57
CA TYR A 376 42.09 29.35 7.72
C TYR A 376 43.27 30.23 7.30
N LYS A 377 42.98 31.32 6.56
CA LYS A 377 43.95 32.22 5.92
C LYS A 377 44.98 31.46 5.09
N VAL A 378 44.51 30.86 3.99
CA VAL A 378 45.32 30.04 3.10
C VAL A 378 46.11 30.92 2.13
N VAL A 379 47.39 30.63 1.99
CA VAL A 379 48.31 31.28 1.06
C VAL A 379 48.98 30.23 0.19
N MET A 380 48.87 30.40 -1.13
CA MET A 380 49.57 29.58 -2.11
C MET A 380 50.68 30.41 -2.74
N LYS A 381 51.90 29.88 -2.74
CA LYS A 381 53.04 30.42 -3.49
C LYS A 381 53.41 29.45 -4.60
N LEU A 382 53.57 29.97 -5.80
CA LEU A 382 54.01 29.24 -6.97
C LEU A 382 55.39 29.77 -7.37
N SER A 383 56.30 28.88 -7.71
CA SER A 383 57.55 29.21 -8.39
C SER A 383 57.48 28.69 -9.82
N LEU A 384 57.73 29.55 -10.80
CA LEU A 384 57.58 29.27 -12.23
C LEU A 384 58.76 29.85 -13.02
N PRO A 385 59.03 29.35 -14.25
CA PRO A 385 59.93 30.01 -15.18
C PRO A 385 59.52 31.49 -15.42
N ALA A 386 60.51 32.38 -15.62
CA ALA A 386 60.27 33.82 -15.71
C ALA A 386 59.32 34.22 -16.86
N ASN A 387 59.50 33.62 -18.03
CA ASN A 387 58.64 33.83 -19.21
C ASN A 387 57.18 33.45 -18.95
N LEU A 388 56.96 32.36 -18.20
CA LEU A 388 55.61 31.92 -17.88
C LEU A 388 54.98 32.79 -16.80
N THR A 389 55.76 33.22 -15.81
CA THR A 389 55.32 34.15 -14.77
C THR A 389 54.81 35.45 -15.38
N GLU A 390 55.51 35.98 -16.39
CA GLU A 390 55.10 37.17 -17.14
C GLU A 390 53.80 36.95 -17.92
N ARG A 391 53.65 35.78 -18.58
CA ARG A 391 52.42 35.42 -19.29
C ARG A 391 51.22 35.32 -18.34
N VAL A 392 51.39 34.64 -17.21
CA VAL A 392 50.35 34.49 -16.19
C VAL A 392 49.98 35.84 -15.58
N ASN A 393 50.96 36.71 -15.31
CA ASN A 393 50.70 38.06 -14.82
C ASN A 393 49.87 38.88 -15.84
N THR A 394 50.26 38.83 -17.11
CA THR A 394 49.56 39.54 -18.20
C THR A 394 48.10 39.09 -18.31
N LEU A 395 47.86 37.77 -18.28
CA LEU A 395 46.50 37.22 -18.27
C LEU A 395 45.75 37.65 -17.00
N THR A 396 46.37 37.58 -15.83
CA THR A 396 45.75 37.98 -14.57
C THR A 396 45.33 39.45 -14.59
N GLN A 397 46.18 40.36 -15.09
CA GLN A 397 45.83 41.78 -15.24
C GLN A 397 44.68 41.99 -16.23
N LYS A 398 44.62 41.19 -17.31
CA LYS A 398 43.52 41.21 -18.28
C LYS A 398 42.19 40.79 -17.64
N ALA A 399 42.16 39.72 -16.84
CA ALA A 399 40.95 39.35 -16.08
C ALA A 399 40.55 40.44 -15.08
N LYS A 400 41.54 41.07 -14.43
CA LYS A 400 41.30 42.15 -13.48
C LYS A 400 40.68 43.39 -14.14
N SER A 401 41.14 43.76 -15.34
CA SER A 401 40.62 44.93 -16.07
C SER A 401 39.28 44.66 -16.77
N ALA A 402 39.06 43.43 -17.25
CA ALA A 402 37.85 43.06 -18.00
C ALA A 402 36.69 42.54 -17.12
N GLY A 403 36.89 42.43 -15.80
CA GLY A 403 35.90 41.85 -14.90
C GLY A 403 35.76 40.34 -15.08
N GLY A 404 36.72 39.60 -14.52
CA GLY A 404 36.82 38.15 -14.64
C GLY A 404 37.37 37.45 -13.39
N SER A 405 37.79 36.20 -13.57
CA SER A 405 38.46 35.39 -12.56
C SER A 405 39.66 34.64 -13.17
N VAL A 406 40.59 34.26 -12.30
CA VAL A 406 41.66 33.30 -12.63
C VAL A 406 41.56 32.12 -11.67
N SER A 407 42.00 30.96 -12.12
CA SER A 407 42.09 29.76 -11.30
C SER A 407 43.50 29.21 -11.41
N PHE A 408 44.15 29.01 -10.27
CA PHE A 408 45.45 28.38 -10.16
C PHE A 408 45.26 27.00 -9.54
N PHE A 409 45.29 25.95 -10.36
CA PHE A 409 45.16 24.58 -9.88
C PHE A 409 43.87 24.38 -9.06
N GLY A 410 42.76 24.91 -9.57
CA GLY A 410 41.46 24.91 -8.89
C GLY A 410 41.27 25.98 -7.82
N PHE A 411 42.31 26.75 -7.49
CA PHE A 411 42.24 27.91 -6.60
C PHE A 411 41.68 29.11 -7.36
N GLU A 412 40.37 29.33 -7.31
CA GLU A 412 39.72 30.45 -8.01
C GLU A 412 39.90 31.77 -7.26
N VAL A 413 40.28 32.81 -7.99
CA VAL A 413 40.43 34.19 -7.56
C VAL A 413 39.58 35.08 -8.46
N GLY A 414 38.54 35.69 -7.90
CA GLY A 414 37.67 36.62 -8.61
C GLY A 414 38.11 38.08 -8.40
N PHE A 415 38.06 38.88 -9.46
CA PHE A 415 38.49 40.29 -9.42
C PHE A 415 37.34 41.31 -9.38
N GLY A 416 36.08 40.86 -9.28
CA GLY A 416 34.90 41.71 -9.17
C GLY A 416 34.22 41.68 -7.79
N GLY A 417 33.36 42.67 -7.50
CA GLY A 417 32.34 42.58 -6.43
C GLY A 417 32.83 42.66 -4.97
N GLY A 418 33.89 43.41 -4.67
CA GLY A 418 34.37 43.58 -3.28
C GLY A 418 35.23 42.43 -2.74
N SER A 419 35.72 41.54 -3.62
CA SER A 419 36.68 40.49 -3.30
C SER A 419 37.95 41.04 -2.62
N LYS A 420 38.41 40.38 -1.55
CA LYS A 420 39.70 40.64 -0.88
C LYS A 420 40.81 39.70 -1.35
N ASP A 421 40.55 38.90 -2.39
CA ASP A 421 41.54 37.98 -2.92
C ASP A 421 42.68 38.76 -3.57
N GLU A 422 43.91 38.43 -3.21
CA GLU A 422 45.11 39.10 -3.71
C GLU A 422 45.94 38.11 -4.51
N VAL A 423 46.28 38.50 -5.74
CA VAL A 423 47.34 37.85 -6.53
C VAL A 423 48.47 38.85 -6.67
N SER A 424 49.63 38.49 -6.14
CA SER A 424 50.85 39.27 -6.25
C SER A 424 51.89 38.48 -7.03
N VAL A 425 52.56 39.16 -7.96
CA VAL A 425 53.61 38.56 -8.80
C VAL A 425 54.92 39.28 -8.49
N SER A 426 55.96 38.54 -8.14
CA SER A 426 57.29 39.06 -7.82
C SER A 426 58.36 38.17 -8.42
N GLY A 427 59.08 38.66 -9.44
CA GLY A 427 60.10 37.90 -10.15
C GLY A 427 59.52 36.63 -10.78
N SER A 428 60.03 35.46 -10.38
CA SER A 428 59.58 34.12 -10.77
C SER A 428 58.55 33.50 -9.82
N SER A 429 58.00 34.28 -8.88
CA SER A 429 57.05 33.81 -7.87
C SER A 429 55.69 34.49 -7.98
N ILE A 430 54.64 33.70 -7.80
CA ILE A 430 53.25 34.16 -7.71
C ILE A 430 52.72 33.78 -6.33
N GLU A 431 52.28 34.77 -5.55
CA GLU A 431 51.64 34.55 -4.26
C GLU A 431 50.16 34.90 -4.35
N ILE A 432 49.32 33.95 -3.94
CA ILE A 432 47.87 34.02 -3.96
C ILE A 432 47.37 33.92 -2.53
N ARG A 433 46.62 34.92 -2.09
CA ARG A 433 45.97 34.95 -0.76
C ARG A 433 44.48 34.89 -0.92
N LYS A 434 43.83 34.02 -0.15
CA LYS A 434 42.38 33.93 -0.07
C LYS A 434 41.92 34.01 1.37
N ASP A 435 41.18 35.07 1.65
CA ASP A 435 40.60 35.34 2.96
C ASP A 435 39.09 35.55 2.82
N LEU A 436 38.34 34.45 2.92
CA LEU A 436 36.88 34.48 2.92
C LEU A 436 36.29 34.87 4.29
N GLY A 437 37.13 35.10 5.31
CA GLY A 437 36.68 35.33 6.69
C GLY A 437 36.27 34.08 7.44
N TYR A 438 36.40 32.90 6.84
CA TYR A 438 36.10 31.60 7.44
C TYR A 438 36.97 30.47 6.84
N PRO A 439 37.02 29.28 7.46
CA PRO A 439 37.83 28.17 6.97
C PRO A 439 37.37 27.62 5.62
N VAL A 440 38.34 27.35 4.72
CA VAL A 440 38.12 26.78 3.39
C VAL A 440 38.50 25.30 3.35
N LEU A 441 37.84 24.53 2.48
CA LEU A 441 38.06 23.11 2.29
C LEU A 441 39.35 22.86 1.48
N LEU A 442 40.24 22.03 2.00
CA LEU A 442 41.44 21.56 1.30
C LEU A 442 41.31 20.14 0.76
N GLY A 443 40.55 19.29 1.44
CA GLY A 443 40.37 17.89 1.06
C GLY A 443 39.35 17.17 1.91
N VAL A 444 38.97 15.97 1.48
CA VAL A 444 37.93 15.15 2.09
C VAL A 444 38.39 13.71 2.17
N LYS A 445 38.28 13.10 3.35
CA LYS A 445 38.31 11.65 3.50
C LYS A 445 36.89 11.14 3.53
N GLY A 446 36.61 10.06 2.81
CA GLY A 446 35.31 9.42 2.87
C GLY A 446 35.37 7.92 3.01
N LYS A 447 34.20 7.36 3.29
CA LYS A 447 33.97 5.93 3.42
C LYS A 447 33.26 5.42 2.18
N LYS A 448 33.83 4.38 1.58
CA LYS A 448 33.20 3.64 0.49
C LYS A 448 31.89 3.06 1.00
N LEU A 449 30.85 3.28 0.22
CA LEU A 449 29.54 2.76 0.51
C LEU A 449 29.48 1.33 -0.02
N PRO A 450 28.88 0.40 0.73
CA PRO A 450 28.69 -0.94 0.21
C PRO A 450 27.79 -0.86 -1.03
N VAL A 451 28.17 -1.62 -2.06
CA VAL A 451 27.38 -1.71 -3.28
C VAL A 451 26.21 -2.64 -2.97
N PRO A 452 24.95 -2.20 -3.15
CA PRO A 452 23.83 -3.12 -3.16
C PRO A 452 24.04 -4.11 -4.31
N ILE A 453 24.55 -5.30 -4.03
CA ILE A 453 24.62 -6.36 -5.03
C ILE A 453 23.21 -6.97 -5.06
N GLY A 454 22.49 -6.82 -6.16
CA GLY A 454 21.27 -7.60 -6.35
C GLY A 454 21.65 -9.08 -6.28
N ARG A 455 21.25 -9.80 -5.23
CA ARG A 455 21.52 -11.24 -5.06
C ARG A 455 20.65 -12.09 -6.00
N ASP A 456 20.78 -11.81 -7.28
CA ASP A 456 20.70 -12.79 -8.37
C ASP A 456 22.07 -12.94 -9.06
N THR A 457 23.15 -12.45 -8.43
CA THR A 457 24.51 -12.88 -8.77
C THR A 457 24.74 -14.29 -8.25
N ALA A 458 24.04 -15.27 -8.84
CA ALA A 458 24.79 -16.41 -9.31
C ALA A 458 25.76 -15.84 -10.34
N THR A 459 27.06 -15.90 -10.04
CA THR A 459 28.10 -15.98 -11.07
C THR A 459 27.57 -16.84 -12.20
N ASP A 460 27.69 -16.42 -13.45
CA ASP A 460 27.17 -17.11 -14.64
C ASP A 460 27.54 -18.62 -14.65
N ILE A 461 26.74 -19.42 -13.97
CA ILE A 461 26.70 -20.87 -14.02
C ILE A 461 25.29 -21.16 -14.51
N ILE A 462 25.20 -21.38 -15.82
CA ILE A 462 23.96 -21.81 -16.46
C ILE A 462 23.85 -23.31 -16.18
N PHE A 463 22.92 -23.68 -15.30
CA PHE A 463 22.50 -25.08 -15.17
C PHE A 463 21.69 -25.43 -16.41
N VAL A 464 22.24 -26.32 -17.23
CA VAL A 464 21.62 -26.77 -18.48
C VAL A 464 21.00 -28.14 -18.24
N ASP A 465 19.67 -28.23 -18.28
CA ASP A 465 18.91 -29.48 -18.36
C ASP A 465 18.50 -29.71 -19.83
N TRP A 466 18.64 -30.94 -20.33
CA TRP A 466 18.33 -31.32 -21.72
C TRP A 466 16.96 -30.84 -22.19
N LYS A 467 15.95 -30.88 -21.30
CA LYS A 467 14.58 -30.43 -21.57
C LYS A 467 14.42 -28.90 -21.57
N MET A 468 15.27 -28.19 -20.83
CA MET A 468 15.30 -26.71 -20.80
C MET A 468 16.10 -26.11 -21.96
N CYS A 469 16.96 -26.89 -22.62
CA CYS A 469 17.72 -26.46 -23.79
C CYS A 469 16.89 -26.24 -25.06
N GLN A 470 15.64 -26.73 -25.11
CA GLN A 470 14.79 -26.73 -26.31
C GLN A 470 15.40 -27.44 -27.53
N PHE A 471 16.32 -28.40 -27.33
CA PHE A 471 16.83 -29.24 -28.44
C PHE A 471 15.79 -30.27 -28.92
N GLY A 472 14.80 -30.61 -28.07
CA GLY A 472 13.66 -31.46 -28.41
C GLY A 472 12.48 -30.67 -28.97
N HIS A 473 11.50 -31.39 -29.54
CA HIS A 473 10.27 -30.75 -29.99
C HIS A 473 9.49 -30.18 -28.78
N ARG A 474 9.18 -28.88 -28.78
CA ARG A 474 8.57 -28.15 -27.64
C ARG A 474 7.37 -28.86 -27.00
N ALA A 475 6.51 -29.47 -27.81
CA ALA A 475 5.35 -30.23 -27.33
C ALA A 475 5.70 -31.47 -26.48
N TYR A 476 6.86 -32.09 -26.73
CA TYR A 476 7.36 -33.24 -25.98
C TYR A 476 7.80 -32.82 -24.57
N ASP A 477 8.58 -31.74 -24.48
CA ASP A 477 9.06 -31.21 -23.20
C ASP A 477 7.90 -30.75 -22.31
N LEU A 478 6.95 -30.00 -22.91
CA LEU A 478 5.74 -29.59 -22.22
C LEU A 478 4.92 -30.79 -21.76
N GLY A 479 4.66 -31.75 -22.66
CA GLY A 479 3.83 -32.90 -22.35
C GLY A 479 4.39 -33.77 -21.24
N HIS A 480 5.71 -33.96 -21.20
CA HIS A 480 6.35 -34.78 -20.18
C HIS A 480 6.31 -34.15 -18.79
N VAL A 481 6.58 -32.84 -18.68
CA VAL A 481 6.51 -32.13 -17.40
C VAL A 481 5.08 -32.10 -16.88
N ILE A 482 4.10 -31.83 -17.75
CA ILE A 482 2.69 -31.83 -17.37
C ILE A 482 2.26 -33.23 -16.95
N GLY A 483 2.67 -34.28 -17.68
CA GLY A 483 2.36 -35.67 -17.36
C GLY A 483 2.91 -36.12 -16.01
N ASP A 484 4.17 -35.81 -15.70
CA ASP A 484 4.80 -36.17 -14.42
C ASP A 484 4.13 -35.45 -13.23
N LEU A 485 3.81 -34.16 -13.38
CA LEU A 485 3.10 -33.42 -12.35
C LEU A 485 1.66 -33.89 -12.20
N TYR A 486 0.98 -34.21 -13.30
CA TYR A 486 -0.40 -34.68 -13.25
C TYR A 486 -0.49 -36.08 -12.62
N GLU A 487 0.49 -36.94 -12.88
CA GLU A 487 0.66 -38.21 -12.20
C GLU A 487 0.80 -38.03 -10.68
N ALA A 488 1.61 -37.06 -10.24
CA ALA A 488 1.76 -36.75 -8.82
C ALA A 488 0.45 -36.23 -8.20
N HIS A 489 -0.31 -35.42 -8.93
CA HIS A 489 -1.64 -35.01 -8.51
C HIS A 489 -2.58 -36.23 -8.38
N HIS A 490 -2.64 -37.07 -9.41
CA HIS A 490 -3.61 -38.17 -9.52
C HIS A 490 -3.38 -39.30 -8.51
N PHE A 491 -2.12 -39.73 -8.32
CA PHE A 491 -1.79 -40.85 -7.44
C PHE A 491 -1.47 -40.45 -6.00
N HIS A 492 -1.02 -39.20 -5.77
CA HIS A 492 -0.60 -38.73 -4.44
C HIS A 492 -1.44 -37.55 -3.91
N ASN A 493 -2.53 -37.20 -4.59
CA ASN A 493 -3.44 -36.11 -4.21
C ASN A 493 -2.74 -34.76 -4.00
N SER A 494 -1.65 -34.52 -4.74
CA SER A 494 -0.85 -33.31 -4.60
C SER A 494 -1.50 -32.13 -5.31
N ASN A 495 -2.13 -31.25 -4.56
CA ASN A 495 -2.68 -29.99 -5.10
C ASN A 495 -1.58 -29.02 -5.57
N ILE A 496 -0.38 -29.14 -4.99
CA ILE A 496 0.80 -28.36 -5.40
C ILE A 496 1.16 -28.66 -6.86
N ALA A 497 1.03 -29.91 -7.29
CA ALA A 497 1.38 -30.30 -8.66
C ALA A 497 0.48 -29.63 -9.70
N LEU A 498 -0.82 -29.44 -9.44
CA LEU A 498 -1.70 -28.66 -10.31
C LEU A 498 -1.31 -27.18 -10.38
N THR A 499 -0.92 -26.58 -9.25
CA THR A 499 -0.42 -25.20 -9.21
C THR A 499 0.88 -25.07 -10.02
N MET A 500 1.77 -26.06 -9.93
CA MET A 500 3.00 -26.10 -10.72
C MET A 500 2.71 -26.24 -12.22
N ILE A 501 1.75 -27.07 -12.62
CA ILE A 501 1.32 -27.17 -14.04
C ILE A 501 0.83 -25.82 -14.56
N ARG A 502 -0.02 -25.12 -13.79
CA ARG A 502 -0.56 -23.80 -14.20
C ARG A 502 0.55 -22.77 -14.35
N GLY A 503 1.41 -22.65 -13.34
CA GLY A 503 2.55 -21.72 -13.40
C GLY A 503 3.55 -22.07 -14.51
N PHE A 504 3.77 -23.36 -14.76
CA PHE A 504 4.62 -23.84 -15.84
C PHE A 504 4.05 -23.48 -17.21
N ILE A 505 2.76 -23.71 -17.46
CA ILE A 505 2.10 -23.34 -18.72
C ILE A 505 2.09 -21.82 -18.91
N GLU A 506 1.73 -21.04 -17.87
CA GLU A 506 1.75 -19.57 -17.92
C GLU A 506 3.15 -19.01 -18.24
N GLY A 507 4.20 -19.62 -17.66
CA GLY A 507 5.58 -19.22 -17.89
C GLY A 507 6.10 -19.54 -19.30
N TYR A 508 5.59 -20.59 -19.95
CA TYR A 508 5.99 -20.97 -21.31
C TYR A 508 5.32 -20.13 -22.41
N GLY A 509 4.32 -19.32 -22.07
CA GLY A 509 3.62 -18.43 -23.00
C GLY A 509 2.62 -19.15 -23.91
N GLU A 510 1.99 -18.39 -24.80
CA GLU A 510 0.97 -18.93 -25.70
C GLU A 510 1.54 -20.00 -26.66
N ALA A 511 0.78 -21.06 -26.85
CA ALA A 511 1.03 -22.13 -27.81
C ALA A 511 -0.06 -22.12 -28.88
N ASP A 512 0.32 -22.35 -30.13
CA ASP A 512 -0.66 -22.57 -31.19
C ASP A 512 -1.39 -23.92 -30.99
N ASP A 513 -2.51 -24.08 -31.71
CA ASP A 513 -3.36 -25.28 -31.61
C ASP A 513 -2.56 -26.57 -31.94
N GLU A 514 -1.59 -26.53 -32.87
CA GLU A 514 -0.80 -27.70 -33.22
C GLU A 514 0.12 -28.14 -32.06
N VAL A 515 0.84 -27.20 -31.46
CA VAL A 515 1.70 -27.45 -30.30
C VAL A 515 0.86 -27.89 -29.10
N ALA A 516 -0.33 -27.30 -28.90
CA ALA A 516 -1.24 -27.68 -27.82
C ALA A 516 -1.75 -29.12 -27.96
N PHE A 517 -2.22 -29.52 -29.14
CA PHE A 517 -2.69 -30.89 -29.38
C PHE A 517 -1.57 -31.92 -29.24
N ARG A 518 -0.38 -31.64 -29.78
CA ARG A 518 0.80 -32.50 -29.59
C ARG A 518 1.21 -32.59 -28.12
N THR A 519 1.10 -31.50 -27.37
CA THR A 519 1.38 -31.47 -25.93
C THR A 519 0.41 -32.35 -25.15
N ALA A 520 -0.88 -32.32 -25.50
CA ALA A 520 -1.89 -33.20 -24.91
C ALA A 520 -1.58 -34.69 -25.18
N ILE A 521 -1.19 -35.04 -26.42
CA ILE A 521 -0.78 -36.40 -26.77
C ILE A 521 0.41 -36.84 -25.92
N HIS A 522 1.48 -36.02 -25.83
CA HIS A 522 2.66 -36.35 -25.04
C HIS A 522 2.38 -36.40 -23.53
N THR A 523 1.44 -35.58 -23.03
CA THR A 523 0.95 -35.64 -21.65
C THR A 523 0.27 -36.99 -21.38
N GLY A 524 -0.65 -37.40 -22.25
CA GLY A 524 -1.34 -38.68 -22.13
C GLY A 524 -0.39 -39.87 -22.26
N MET A 525 0.59 -39.82 -23.17
CA MET A 525 1.62 -40.85 -23.29
C MET A 525 2.48 -40.96 -22.03
N GLN A 526 2.94 -39.82 -21.49
CA GLN A 526 3.74 -39.79 -20.28
C GLN A 526 2.95 -40.35 -19.11
N LEU A 527 1.70 -39.92 -18.94
CA LEU A 527 0.81 -40.40 -17.89
C LEU A 527 0.58 -41.90 -18.05
N LEU A 528 0.21 -42.41 -19.24
CA LEU A 528 -0.01 -43.85 -19.47
C LEU A 528 1.23 -44.70 -19.18
N GLY A 529 2.40 -44.17 -19.53
CA GLY A 529 3.69 -44.81 -19.34
C GLY A 529 4.15 -44.94 -17.88
N TRP A 530 3.40 -44.38 -16.90
CA TRP A 530 3.75 -44.40 -15.48
C TRP A 530 4.12 -45.80 -14.98
N TYR A 531 3.40 -46.82 -15.45
CA TYR A 531 3.59 -48.20 -15.01
C TYR A 531 4.93 -48.78 -15.49
N ASN A 532 5.41 -48.39 -16.66
CA ASN A 532 6.70 -48.86 -17.21
C ASN A 532 7.87 -48.00 -16.71
N ARG A 533 7.60 -46.78 -16.21
CA ARG A 533 8.61 -45.86 -15.67
C ARG A 533 8.94 -46.11 -14.20
N ARG A 534 8.18 -46.95 -13.49
CA ARG A 534 8.52 -47.39 -12.12
C ARG A 534 9.61 -48.47 -12.15
N ALA A 535 10.37 -48.64 -11.06
CA ALA A 535 11.25 -49.79 -10.95
C ALA A 535 10.40 -51.08 -10.88
N PRO A 536 10.75 -52.18 -11.58
CA PRO A 536 9.96 -53.41 -11.56
C PRO A 536 9.73 -53.97 -10.15
N SER A 537 10.69 -53.72 -9.25
CA SER A 537 10.67 -54.08 -7.82
C SER A 537 9.71 -53.24 -6.96
N ASP A 538 9.25 -52.08 -7.43
CA ASP A 538 8.38 -51.21 -6.64
C ASP A 538 6.94 -51.72 -6.62
N THR A 539 6.24 -51.46 -5.51
CA THR A 539 4.79 -51.69 -5.43
C THR A 539 4.05 -50.80 -6.43
N VAL A 540 3.03 -51.36 -7.07
CA VAL A 540 2.13 -50.60 -7.96
C VAL A 540 1.45 -49.49 -7.15
N LYS A 541 1.56 -48.25 -7.61
CA LYS A 541 0.93 -47.09 -6.94
C LYS A 541 -0.54 -46.94 -7.34
N GLY A 542 -1.34 -46.47 -6.38
CA GLY A 542 -2.76 -46.15 -6.54
C GLY A 542 -3.70 -47.34 -6.35
N THR A 543 -4.98 -47.04 -6.13
CA THR A 543 -6.05 -48.04 -6.12
C THR A 543 -6.39 -48.50 -7.53
N LYS A 544 -7.12 -49.62 -7.66
CA LYS A 544 -7.59 -50.11 -8.96
C LYS A 544 -8.38 -49.03 -9.73
N GLU A 545 -9.17 -48.24 -9.01
CA GLU A 545 -9.96 -47.14 -9.56
C GLU A 545 -9.07 -46.01 -10.07
N GLN A 546 -8.03 -45.63 -9.31
CA GLN A 546 -7.05 -44.62 -9.75
C GLN A 546 -6.29 -45.08 -10.99
N ILE A 547 -5.93 -46.36 -11.06
CA ILE A 547 -5.22 -46.95 -12.21
C ILE A 547 -6.11 -46.91 -13.47
N ILE A 548 -7.38 -47.35 -13.36
CA ILE A 548 -8.34 -47.28 -14.47
C ILE A 548 -8.59 -45.83 -14.89
N SER A 549 -8.73 -44.93 -13.92
CA SER A 549 -8.92 -43.50 -14.17
C SER A 549 -7.71 -42.88 -14.90
N ALA A 550 -6.49 -43.20 -14.49
CA ALA A 550 -5.28 -42.73 -15.16
C ALA A 550 -5.21 -43.24 -16.61
N ALA A 551 -5.56 -44.50 -16.86
CA ALA A 551 -5.63 -45.05 -18.21
C ALA A 551 -6.67 -44.32 -19.07
N ASN A 552 -7.88 -44.11 -18.54
CA ASN A 552 -8.95 -43.39 -19.25
C ASN A 552 -8.56 -41.94 -19.58
N ILE A 553 -8.02 -41.19 -18.61
CA ILE A 553 -7.57 -39.81 -18.81
C ILE A 553 -6.47 -39.77 -19.86
N SER A 554 -5.49 -40.68 -19.77
CA SER A 554 -4.37 -40.75 -20.71
C SER A 554 -4.85 -41.04 -22.14
N THR A 555 -5.73 -42.02 -22.31
CA THR A 555 -6.28 -42.37 -23.62
C THR A 555 -7.10 -41.23 -24.19
N ASN A 556 -7.92 -40.55 -23.38
CA ASN A 556 -8.70 -39.40 -23.84
C ASN A 556 -7.79 -38.24 -24.28
N LEU A 557 -6.72 -37.95 -23.54
CA LEU A 557 -5.74 -36.93 -23.93
C LEU A 557 -5.05 -37.27 -25.26
N ILE A 558 -4.71 -38.55 -25.46
CA ILE A 558 -4.08 -39.04 -26.71
C ILE A 558 -5.07 -38.96 -27.88
N VAL A 559 -6.26 -39.54 -27.74
CA VAL A 559 -7.26 -39.64 -28.82
C VAL A 559 -7.80 -38.26 -29.18
N ASN A 560 -8.22 -37.45 -28.21
CA ASN A 560 -8.77 -36.13 -28.49
C ASN A 560 -7.68 -35.14 -28.96
N GLY A 561 -6.43 -35.33 -28.53
CA GLY A 561 -5.29 -34.62 -29.08
C GLY A 561 -5.01 -35.01 -30.54
N TRP A 562 -5.11 -36.31 -30.86
CA TRP A 562 -4.91 -36.84 -32.21
C TRP A 562 -6.01 -36.39 -33.19
N GLU A 563 -7.27 -36.51 -32.78
CA GLU A 563 -8.47 -36.10 -33.53
C GLU A 563 -8.69 -34.57 -33.54
N ARG A 564 -7.89 -33.82 -32.76
CA ARG A 564 -7.93 -32.35 -32.64
C ARG A 564 -9.27 -31.82 -32.13
N GLU A 565 -9.89 -32.51 -31.18
CA GLU A 565 -11.20 -32.14 -30.61
C GLU A 565 -11.10 -30.98 -29.61
N LYS A 566 -11.02 -29.74 -30.13
CA LYS A 566 -10.85 -28.52 -29.31
C LYS A 566 -11.95 -28.32 -28.25
N GLN A 567 -13.20 -28.67 -28.58
CA GLN A 567 -14.35 -28.51 -27.68
C GLN A 567 -14.23 -29.38 -26.42
N TRP A 568 -13.72 -30.61 -26.57
CA TRP A 568 -13.51 -31.53 -25.45
C TRP A 568 -12.55 -30.94 -24.39
N PHE A 569 -11.52 -30.21 -24.82
CA PHE A 569 -10.58 -29.53 -23.91
C PHE A 569 -11.14 -28.22 -23.30
N GLN A 570 -12.22 -27.68 -23.85
CA GLN A 570 -12.86 -26.45 -23.37
C GLN A 570 -14.00 -26.73 -22.37
N GLU A 571 -14.59 -27.91 -22.42
CA GLU A 571 -15.62 -28.36 -21.49
C GLU A 571 -15.00 -28.96 -20.22
N ARG A 572 -15.25 -28.36 -19.04
CA ARG A 572 -14.71 -28.85 -17.76
C ARG A 572 -15.47 -30.10 -17.27
N PRO A 573 -14.79 -31.14 -16.75
CA PRO A 573 -15.44 -32.18 -15.98
C PRO A 573 -16.11 -31.59 -14.72
N THR A 574 -17.32 -32.05 -14.45
CA THR A 574 -18.31 -31.51 -13.51
C THR A 574 -17.85 -31.50 -12.04
N LEU A 575 -17.67 -30.31 -11.47
CA LEU A 575 -17.84 -30.01 -10.04
C LEU A 575 -18.76 -28.79 -9.93
N SER A 576 -20.03 -28.99 -10.25
CA SER A 576 -21.08 -28.00 -9.99
C SER A 576 -21.86 -28.44 -8.75
N PRO A 577 -22.20 -27.54 -7.82
CA PRO A 577 -23.14 -27.84 -6.76
C PRO A 577 -24.46 -28.25 -7.41
N SER A 578 -25.06 -29.33 -6.93
CA SER A 578 -26.36 -29.78 -7.43
C SER A 578 -27.47 -28.74 -7.16
N HIS A 579 -27.28 -27.93 -6.11
CA HIS A 579 -28.22 -26.91 -5.66
C HIS A 579 -27.49 -25.60 -5.29
N PRO A 580 -28.14 -24.43 -5.30
CA PRO A 580 -27.52 -23.19 -4.84
C PRO A 580 -27.32 -23.18 -3.32
N ILE A 581 -26.31 -22.45 -2.86
CA ILE A 581 -26.09 -22.16 -1.44
C ILE A 581 -26.84 -20.88 -1.09
N LEU A 582 -27.67 -20.91 -0.04
CA LEU A 582 -28.45 -19.76 0.42
C LEU A 582 -28.28 -19.51 1.91
N ILE A 583 -27.93 -18.29 2.31
CA ILE A 583 -27.80 -17.88 3.72
C ILE A 583 -28.78 -16.75 4.02
N PRO A 584 -29.74 -16.94 4.93
CA PRO A 584 -30.74 -15.92 5.25
C PRO A 584 -30.18 -14.79 6.11
N SER A 585 -30.76 -13.60 5.97
CA SER A 585 -30.64 -12.53 6.99
C SER A 585 -31.32 -12.90 8.32
N THR A 586 -30.89 -12.29 9.42
CA THR A 586 -31.31 -12.64 10.79
C THR A 586 -32.74 -12.20 11.13
N SER A 587 -33.33 -11.30 10.34
CA SER A 587 -34.72 -10.86 10.57
C SER A 587 -35.33 -10.22 9.34
N ILE A 588 -36.65 -10.24 9.25
CA ILE A 588 -37.43 -9.57 8.19
C ILE A 588 -37.53 -8.04 8.42
N THR A 589 -37.16 -7.53 9.60
CA THR A 589 -37.38 -6.12 9.98
C THR A 589 -36.11 -5.28 9.93
N GLY A 590 -35.81 -4.69 8.78
CA GLY A 590 -35.11 -3.41 8.72
C GLY A 590 -36.14 -2.26 8.76
N SER A 591 -35.92 -1.25 9.60
CA SER A 591 -36.44 0.10 9.29
C SER A 591 -35.81 0.56 7.96
N LEU A 592 -36.33 1.62 7.32
CA LEU A 592 -35.75 2.17 6.09
C LEU A 592 -34.25 2.55 6.19
N GLU A 593 -33.68 2.46 7.39
CA GLU A 593 -32.35 2.95 7.78
C GLU A 593 -31.34 1.83 8.09
N VAL A 594 -31.74 0.55 8.29
CA VAL A 594 -30.81 -0.54 8.69
C VAL A 594 -31.13 -1.87 8.00
N THR A 595 -30.18 -2.39 7.22
CA THR A 595 -30.23 -3.75 6.67
C THR A 595 -29.86 -4.78 7.74
N PRO A 596 -30.66 -5.84 7.95
CA PRO A 596 -30.37 -6.88 8.95
C PRO A 596 -29.11 -7.69 8.58
N PRO A 597 -28.28 -8.12 9.55
CA PRO A 597 -27.11 -8.95 9.27
C PRO A 597 -27.50 -10.36 8.78
N TYR A 598 -26.55 -11.08 8.21
CA TYR A 598 -26.68 -12.47 7.77
C TYR A 598 -26.34 -13.47 8.87
N HIS A 599 -27.01 -14.63 8.85
CA HIS A 599 -26.69 -15.73 9.76
C HIS A 599 -25.26 -16.24 9.53
N ARG A 600 -24.59 -16.62 10.61
CA ARG A 600 -23.30 -17.29 10.56
C ARG A 600 -23.54 -18.78 10.37
N ALA A 601 -23.35 -19.26 9.16
CA ALA A 601 -23.52 -20.67 8.80
C ALA A 601 -22.55 -21.03 7.67
N TYR A 602 -21.86 -22.16 7.79
CA TYR A 602 -20.88 -22.63 6.81
C TYR A 602 -21.50 -23.70 5.90
N PRO A 603 -21.52 -23.53 4.57
CA PRO A 603 -21.89 -24.57 3.62
C PRO A 603 -20.71 -25.56 3.44
N PRO A 604 -20.83 -26.83 3.88
CA PRO A 604 -19.70 -27.78 3.84
C PRO A 604 -19.18 -28.04 2.43
N ILE A 605 -20.05 -27.94 1.41
CA ILE A 605 -19.68 -28.11 0.00
C ILE A 605 -18.59 -27.12 -0.44
N LEU A 606 -18.45 -25.96 0.20
CA LEU A 606 -17.39 -24.99 -0.12
C LEU A 606 -15.97 -25.52 0.15
N SER A 607 -15.82 -26.57 0.98
CA SER A 607 -14.52 -27.21 1.20
C SER A 607 -13.97 -27.86 -0.06
N SER A 608 -14.83 -28.38 -0.95
CA SER A 608 -14.42 -28.97 -2.23
C SER A 608 -13.90 -27.93 -3.22
N TYR A 609 -14.31 -26.67 -3.06
CA TYR A 609 -13.76 -25.50 -3.77
C TYR A 609 -12.51 -24.92 -3.08
N GLY A 610 -12.06 -25.53 -1.98
CA GLY A 610 -10.93 -25.06 -1.18
C GLY A 610 -11.21 -23.73 -0.48
N ILE A 611 -12.42 -23.55 0.06
CA ILE A 611 -12.79 -22.45 0.97
C ILE A 611 -13.15 -23.07 2.32
N SER A 612 -12.33 -22.85 3.34
CA SER A 612 -12.55 -23.40 4.69
C SER A 612 -13.63 -22.64 5.49
N SER A 613 -14.16 -23.27 6.55
CA SER A 613 -15.11 -22.63 7.48
C SER A 613 -14.58 -21.29 8.00
N LYS A 614 -13.33 -21.28 8.48
CA LYS A 614 -12.67 -20.09 9.02
C LYS A 614 -12.58 -18.95 8.02
N GLU A 615 -12.27 -19.25 6.75
CA GLU A 615 -12.19 -18.24 5.69
C GLU A 615 -13.58 -17.70 5.33
N PHE A 616 -14.57 -18.58 5.24
CA PHE A 616 -15.93 -18.19 4.91
C PHE A 616 -16.60 -17.38 6.02
N MET A 617 -16.38 -17.74 7.29
CA MET A 617 -16.92 -17.00 8.44
C MET A 617 -16.36 -15.58 8.51
N ALA A 618 -15.08 -15.37 8.16
CA ALA A 618 -14.50 -14.04 8.10
C ALA A 618 -15.16 -13.14 7.03
N ILE A 619 -15.64 -13.72 5.93
CA ILE A 619 -16.36 -13.01 4.87
C ILE A 619 -17.75 -12.58 5.37
N ILE A 620 -18.48 -13.49 6.03
CA ILE A 620 -19.79 -13.20 6.62
C ILE A 620 -19.67 -12.13 7.72
N ASP A 621 -18.65 -12.22 8.57
CA ASP A 621 -18.39 -11.24 9.63
C ASP A 621 -18.07 -9.85 9.02
N ALA A 622 -17.27 -9.79 7.95
CA ALA A 622 -16.98 -8.54 7.24
C ALA A 622 -18.21 -7.90 6.57
N LEU A 623 -19.10 -8.72 5.97
CA LEU A 623 -20.37 -8.26 5.42
C LEU A 623 -21.28 -7.70 6.52
N ASN A 624 -21.41 -8.41 7.64
CA ASN A 624 -22.24 -7.99 8.76
C ASN A 624 -21.74 -6.69 9.41
N ILE A 625 -20.42 -6.49 9.48
CA ILE A 625 -19.82 -5.23 9.93
C ILE A 625 -20.13 -4.09 8.95
N ALA A 626 -20.05 -4.32 7.64
CA ALA A 626 -20.37 -3.32 6.62
C ALA A 626 -21.83 -2.84 6.68
N LEU A 627 -22.73 -3.70 7.16
CA LEU A 627 -24.16 -3.41 7.35
C LEU A 627 -24.48 -2.66 8.67
N ALA A 628 -23.53 -2.52 9.60
CA ALA A 628 -23.76 -1.84 10.89
C ALA A 628 -23.81 -0.30 10.77
N GLU A 629 -24.67 0.33 11.60
CA GLU A 629 -24.76 1.79 11.75
C GLU A 629 -23.51 2.37 12.42
N PRO A 630 -22.91 3.46 11.89
CA PRO A 630 -22.00 4.29 12.68
C PRO A 630 -22.81 5.18 13.65
N ALA A 631 -22.39 5.26 14.91
CA ALA A 631 -23.05 6.12 15.90
C ALA A 631 -23.03 7.60 15.47
N PRO A 632 -24.16 8.35 15.57
CA PRO A 632 -24.33 9.67 14.95
C PRO A 632 -23.33 10.76 15.38
N PHE A 633 -22.69 10.64 16.55
CA PHE A 633 -21.74 11.63 17.07
C PHE A 633 -20.26 11.32 16.84
N LYS A 634 -19.92 10.18 16.23
CA LYS A 634 -18.50 9.77 16.01
C LYS A 634 -18.11 9.55 14.55
N ALA A 635 -19.04 9.76 13.61
CA ALA A 635 -18.79 9.52 12.19
C ALA A 635 -17.75 10.46 11.55
N MET A 636 -17.45 11.62 12.15
CA MET A 636 -16.42 12.54 11.63
C MET A 636 -14.99 12.16 12.04
N GLU A 637 -14.79 11.45 13.16
CA GLU A 637 -13.45 11.04 13.63
C GLU A 637 -12.96 9.75 12.96
N VAL A 638 -13.87 8.89 12.49
CA VAL A 638 -13.57 7.57 11.92
C VAL A 638 -13.12 7.64 10.45
N ALA A 639 -13.19 8.81 9.80
CA ALA A 639 -12.67 8.99 8.45
C ALA A 639 -11.12 9.08 8.41
N GLY A 640 -10.45 9.24 9.56
CA GLY A 640 -9.00 9.42 9.67
C GLY A 640 -8.22 8.19 10.14
N ASP A 641 -8.85 7.30 10.92
CA ASP A 641 -8.17 6.13 11.49
C ASP A 641 -8.58 4.85 10.75
N GLY A 642 -7.74 4.42 9.82
CA GLY A 642 -7.77 3.06 9.28
C GLY A 642 -7.38 2.03 10.34
N LEU A 643 -8.25 1.78 11.33
CA LEU A 643 -8.02 0.77 12.36
C LEU A 643 -8.64 -0.58 11.97
N GLY A 644 -7.80 -1.61 12.05
CA GLY A 644 -8.15 -3.03 11.91
C GLY A 644 -9.25 -3.47 12.88
N PHE A 645 -9.75 -4.70 12.84
CA PHE A 645 -8.98 -5.93 12.87
C PHE A 645 -9.89 -7.08 12.44
N VAL A 646 -9.42 -8.00 11.60
CA VAL A 646 -9.83 -9.40 11.64
C VAL A 646 -8.53 -10.20 11.60
N PRO A 647 -8.26 -11.09 12.58
CA PRO A 647 -7.01 -11.85 12.67
C PRO A 647 -7.04 -13.04 11.70
N ASN A 648 -7.11 -12.73 10.41
CA ASN A 648 -6.84 -13.67 9.32
C ASN A 648 -6.33 -12.89 8.10
N GLU A 649 -5.27 -13.38 7.44
CA GLU A 649 -4.57 -12.71 6.33
C GLU A 649 -5.51 -12.30 5.19
N ILE A 650 -6.56 -13.09 4.97
CA ILE A 650 -7.57 -12.87 3.92
C ILE A 650 -8.52 -11.72 4.28
N ALA A 651 -8.87 -11.58 5.55
CA ALA A 651 -9.82 -10.56 6.01
C ALA A 651 -9.18 -9.16 6.09
N GLN A 652 -7.86 -9.07 6.31
CA GLN A 652 -7.10 -7.82 6.14
C GLN A 652 -7.14 -7.30 4.70
N GLY A 653 -7.08 -8.20 3.70
CA GLY A 653 -7.18 -7.83 2.28
C GLY A 653 -8.54 -7.27 1.86
N VAL A 654 -9.62 -7.65 2.56
CA VAL A 654 -10.99 -7.17 2.34
C VAL A 654 -11.26 -5.88 3.13
N SER A 655 -10.75 -5.75 4.36
CA SER A 655 -10.97 -4.58 5.22
C SER A 655 -10.20 -3.32 4.80
N LEU A 656 -9.01 -3.47 4.19
CA LEU A 656 -8.20 -2.35 3.68
C LEU A 656 -8.84 -1.60 2.49
N GLY A 657 -9.89 -2.14 1.85
CA GLY A 657 -10.58 -1.53 0.72
C GLY A 657 -11.70 -0.54 1.07
N LEU A 658 -12.05 -0.37 2.36
CA LEU A 658 -13.22 0.38 2.82
C LEU A 658 -12.97 1.88 3.10
N GLY A 659 -11.72 2.36 3.01
CA GLY A 659 -11.35 3.76 3.30
C GLY A 659 -11.78 4.82 2.27
N LEU A 660 -12.74 4.55 1.37
CA LEU A 660 -13.18 5.50 0.34
C LEU A 660 -14.70 5.67 0.33
N ALA A 661 -15.23 6.52 1.22
CA ALA A 661 -16.50 7.21 1.02
C ALA A 661 -16.59 8.45 1.94
N ALA A 662 -16.16 9.61 1.44
CA ALA A 662 -16.52 10.89 2.04
C ALA A 662 -17.77 11.45 1.36
N GLY A 663 -18.81 11.74 2.15
CA GLY A 663 -19.91 12.64 1.81
C GLY A 663 -21.12 12.02 1.07
N THR A 664 -22.17 11.63 1.82
CA THR A 664 -23.62 11.93 1.61
C THR A 664 -24.53 10.98 2.43
N GLY A 665 -25.66 11.51 2.90
CA GLY A 665 -26.69 10.99 3.84
C GLY A 665 -26.93 9.47 4.05
N THR A 666 -26.90 9.09 5.32
CA THR A 666 -27.79 8.20 6.13
C THR A 666 -28.54 6.96 5.61
N ALA A 667 -28.34 6.43 4.40
CA ALA A 667 -28.77 5.05 4.08
C ALA A 667 -27.98 4.44 2.90
N ALA A 668 -27.57 5.29 1.96
CA ALA A 668 -26.81 4.87 0.78
C ALA A 668 -25.42 4.30 1.12
N THR A 669 -24.86 4.64 2.28
CA THR A 669 -23.54 4.20 2.75
C THR A 669 -23.49 2.73 3.16
N ALA A 670 -24.55 2.13 3.70
CA ALA A 670 -24.56 0.70 4.03
C ALA A 670 -24.61 -0.17 2.76
N TYR A 671 -25.51 0.17 1.83
CA TYR A 671 -25.65 -0.50 0.54
C TYR A 671 -24.37 -0.43 -0.31
N PHE A 672 -23.69 0.73 -0.32
CA PHE A 672 -22.42 0.88 -1.04
C PHE A 672 -21.30 0.04 -0.43
N ARG A 673 -21.21 -0.02 0.92
CA ARG A 673 -20.18 -0.78 1.63
C ARG A 673 -20.35 -2.29 1.42
N GLU A 674 -21.58 -2.81 1.52
CA GLU A 674 -21.88 -4.22 1.24
C GLU A 674 -21.49 -4.60 -0.20
N ARG A 675 -21.90 -3.79 -1.19
CA ARG A 675 -21.59 -4.08 -2.60
C ARG A 675 -20.09 -4.11 -2.87
N LYS A 676 -19.31 -3.23 -2.24
CA LYS A 676 -17.84 -3.20 -2.36
C LYS A 676 -17.18 -4.44 -1.76
N VAL A 677 -17.69 -4.92 -0.63
CA VAL A 677 -17.23 -6.19 -0.04
C VAL A 677 -17.53 -7.35 -0.98
N LEU A 678 -18.75 -7.43 -1.53
CA LEU A 678 -19.15 -8.48 -2.49
C LEU A 678 -18.32 -8.41 -3.79
N GLU A 679 -18.09 -7.23 -4.36
CA GLU A 679 -17.24 -7.05 -5.55
C GLU A 679 -15.81 -7.59 -5.32
N ARG A 680 -15.22 -7.28 -4.16
CA ARG A 680 -13.87 -7.72 -3.77
C ARG A 680 -13.81 -9.23 -3.57
N VAL A 681 -14.73 -9.76 -2.76
CA VAL A 681 -14.82 -11.18 -2.40
C VAL A 681 -15.05 -12.04 -3.65
N ASN A 682 -15.90 -11.58 -4.57
CA ASN A 682 -16.07 -12.26 -5.85
C ASN A 682 -14.80 -12.27 -6.68
N ARG A 683 -14.14 -11.13 -6.86
CA ARG A 683 -12.95 -11.06 -7.70
C ARG A 683 -11.78 -11.87 -7.15
N ASP A 684 -11.57 -11.85 -5.84
CA ASP A 684 -10.35 -12.39 -5.23
C ASP A 684 -10.52 -13.84 -4.74
N ILE A 685 -11.74 -14.26 -4.38
CA ILE A 685 -11.99 -15.56 -3.73
C ILE A 685 -12.90 -16.44 -4.58
N PHE A 686 -14.11 -15.98 -4.90
CA PHE A 686 -15.12 -16.85 -5.52
C PHE A 686 -14.91 -17.05 -7.04
N ALA A 687 -14.65 -15.99 -7.81
CA ALA A 687 -14.51 -16.07 -9.27
C ALA A 687 -13.32 -16.93 -9.73
N PRO A 688 -12.13 -16.88 -9.09
CA PRO A 688 -11.03 -17.80 -9.41
C PRO A 688 -11.39 -19.28 -9.18
N LYS A 689 -12.38 -19.53 -8.31
CA LYS A 689 -12.91 -20.86 -7.99
C LYS A 689 -14.17 -21.20 -8.80
N GLY A 690 -14.54 -20.38 -9.79
CA GLY A 690 -15.72 -20.58 -10.62
C GLY A 690 -17.04 -20.35 -9.91
N LEU A 691 -17.04 -19.60 -8.79
CA LEU A 691 -18.21 -19.28 -7.99
C LEU A 691 -18.52 -17.79 -8.03
N VAL A 692 -19.77 -17.43 -7.72
CA VAL A 692 -20.19 -16.05 -7.51
C VAL A 692 -21.13 -15.95 -6.31
N MET A 693 -20.87 -14.97 -5.45
CA MET A 693 -21.62 -14.61 -4.26
C MET A 693 -22.41 -13.31 -4.51
N LYS A 694 -23.72 -13.31 -4.27
CA LYS A 694 -24.58 -12.12 -4.46
C LYS A 694 -25.65 -12.03 -3.39
N THR A 695 -26.07 -10.81 -3.08
CA THR A 695 -27.31 -10.57 -2.32
C THR A 695 -28.51 -10.67 -3.26
N ILE A 696 -29.54 -11.40 -2.83
CA ILE A 696 -30.76 -11.65 -3.60
C ILE A 696 -31.98 -11.55 -2.68
N LYS A 697 -33.14 -11.11 -3.21
CA LYS A 697 -34.40 -11.01 -2.46
C LYS A 697 -35.13 -12.35 -2.41
N ASP A 698 -35.94 -12.57 -1.38
CA ASP A 698 -36.72 -13.80 -1.20
C ASP A 698 -37.59 -14.16 -2.40
N GLU A 699 -38.27 -13.17 -3.01
CA GLU A 699 -39.10 -13.40 -4.20
C GLU A 699 -38.29 -14.00 -5.36
N GLU A 700 -37.09 -13.49 -5.60
CA GLU A 700 -36.21 -13.96 -6.66
C GLU A 700 -35.62 -15.34 -6.34
N VAL A 701 -35.37 -15.64 -5.05
CA VAL A 701 -35.00 -16.98 -4.60
C VAL A 701 -36.11 -17.98 -4.91
N MET A 702 -37.35 -17.68 -4.52
CA MET A 702 -38.49 -18.59 -4.71
C MET A 702 -38.78 -18.83 -6.20
N GLN A 703 -38.69 -17.79 -7.02
CA GLN A 703 -38.81 -17.90 -8.49
C GLN A 703 -37.73 -18.82 -9.08
N ARG A 704 -36.47 -18.66 -8.65
CA ARG A 704 -35.35 -19.47 -9.16
C ARG A 704 -35.41 -20.94 -8.74
N LEU A 705 -35.92 -21.21 -7.54
CA LEU A 705 -36.08 -22.55 -7.00
C LEU A 705 -37.39 -23.23 -7.42
N ASN A 706 -38.30 -22.49 -8.07
CA ASN A 706 -39.65 -22.94 -8.42
C ASN A 706 -40.41 -23.54 -7.22
N THR A 707 -40.30 -22.87 -6.06
CA THR A 707 -40.89 -23.32 -4.78
C THR A 707 -41.62 -22.19 -4.05
N THR A 708 -42.34 -22.52 -2.98
CA THR A 708 -42.99 -21.54 -2.12
C THR A 708 -42.75 -21.86 -0.64
N ALA A 709 -42.50 -20.82 0.14
CA ALA A 709 -42.32 -20.92 1.58
C ALA A 709 -43.31 -20.00 2.31
N LYS A 710 -43.86 -20.46 3.43
CA LYS A 710 -44.93 -19.78 4.18
C LYS A 710 -44.41 -19.12 5.46
N SER A 711 -43.32 -19.62 6.04
CA SER A 711 -42.79 -19.09 7.29
C SER A 711 -42.25 -17.65 7.15
N LEU A 712 -42.54 -16.82 8.18
CA LEU A 712 -41.95 -15.49 8.39
C LEU A 712 -40.65 -15.53 9.21
N ASP A 713 -40.24 -16.71 9.66
CA ASP A 713 -38.96 -16.90 10.33
C ASP A 713 -37.92 -17.34 9.30
N PRO A 714 -36.81 -16.59 9.10
CA PRO A 714 -35.85 -16.89 8.04
C PRO A 714 -35.23 -18.30 8.12
N LEU A 715 -35.06 -18.86 9.33
CA LEU A 715 -34.48 -20.20 9.49
C LEU A 715 -35.52 -21.29 9.21
N LEU A 716 -36.75 -21.14 9.70
CA LEU A 716 -37.82 -22.08 9.39
C LEU A 716 -38.17 -22.04 7.89
N ARG A 717 -38.04 -20.86 7.25
CA ARG A 717 -38.21 -20.68 5.81
C ARG A 717 -37.10 -21.39 5.01
N LEU A 718 -35.84 -21.32 5.47
CA LEU A 718 -34.74 -22.11 4.92
C LEU A 718 -35.00 -23.61 5.05
N GLN A 719 -35.58 -24.05 6.17
CA GLN A 719 -35.95 -25.45 6.39
C GLN A 719 -37.06 -25.93 5.44
N GLU A 720 -38.05 -25.08 5.12
CA GLU A 720 -39.11 -25.40 4.15
C GLU A 720 -38.56 -25.62 2.72
N ILE A 721 -37.46 -24.97 2.36
CA ILE A 721 -36.81 -25.09 1.04
C ILE A 721 -35.58 -26.00 1.05
N SER A 722 -35.32 -26.72 2.14
CA SER A 722 -34.06 -27.47 2.35
C SER A 722 -33.79 -28.53 1.28
N SER A 723 -34.82 -29.04 0.60
CA SER A 723 -34.67 -30.02 -0.49
C SER A 723 -34.17 -29.43 -1.81
N HIS A 724 -34.06 -28.10 -1.93
CA HIS A 724 -33.68 -27.38 -3.15
C HIS A 724 -32.41 -26.54 -2.97
N VAL A 725 -31.74 -26.64 -1.82
CA VAL A 725 -30.59 -25.81 -1.43
C VAL A 725 -29.53 -26.69 -0.77
N GLU A 726 -28.27 -26.24 -0.83
CA GLU A 726 -27.18 -26.95 -0.17
C GLU A 726 -27.28 -26.86 1.37
N ALA A 727 -26.89 -27.94 2.04
CA ALA A 727 -26.93 -28.01 3.50
C ALA A 727 -25.98 -26.99 4.16
N LEU A 728 -26.41 -26.40 5.28
CA LEU A 728 -25.62 -25.46 6.07
C LEU A 728 -25.27 -26.05 7.44
N CYS A 729 -24.04 -25.81 7.91
CA CYS A 729 -23.62 -26.05 9.28
C CYS A 729 -23.73 -24.75 10.09
N PHE A 730 -24.52 -24.76 11.16
CA PHE A 730 -24.66 -23.64 12.09
C PHE A 730 -23.72 -23.74 13.31
N ASP A 731 -23.07 -24.90 13.49
CA ASP A 731 -22.02 -25.10 14.48
C ASP A 731 -20.69 -24.59 13.88
N VAL A 732 -20.51 -23.27 13.96
CA VAL A 732 -19.37 -22.55 13.38
C VAL A 732 -18.61 -21.78 14.46
N GLU A 733 -17.33 -21.51 14.21
CA GLU A 733 -16.47 -20.82 15.17
C GLU A 733 -17.11 -19.50 15.62
N PRO A 734 -17.05 -19.13 16.92
CA PRO A 734 -17.64 -17.88 17.40
C PRO A 734 -17.03 -16.66 16.67
N PRO A 735 -17.76 -15.53 16.55
CA PRO A 735 -17.20 -14.34 15.94
C PRO A 735 -15.98 -13.92 16.73
N VAL A 736 -14.92 -13.53 16.03
CA VAL A 736 -13.66 -13.13 16.67
C VAL A 736 -13.94 -11.96 17.61
N ARG A 737 -13.61 -12.11 18.91
CA ARG A 737 -13.77 -11.03 19.90
C ARG A 737 -12.81 -9.88 19.61
N HIS A 738 -13.33 -8.68 19.37
CA HIS A 738 -12.53 -7.46 19.34
C HIS A 738 -12.50 -6.81 20.73
N SER A 739 -11.29 -6.49 21.21
CA SER A 739 -11.09 -5.79 22.48
C SER A 739 -11.24 -4.29 22.26
N ASN A 740 -12.46 -3.76 22.20
CA ASN A 740 -12.69 -2.32 22.33
C ASN A 740 -14.02 -2.01 23.04
N MET A 741 -14.00 -0.93 23.84
CA MET A 741 -15.07 -0.51 24.76
C MET A 741 -16.43 -0.26 24.08
N LEU A 742 -16.43 -0.01 22.76
CA LEU A 742 -17.61 0.27 21.93
C LEU A 742 -18.44 -0.99 21.63
N ASP A 743 -17.80 -2.13 21.38
CA ASP A 743 -18.50 -3.42 21.14
C ASP A 743 -19.30 -3.86 22.37
N ARG A 744 -18.81 -3.53 23.56
CA ARG A 744 -19.47 -3.85 24.84
C ARG A 744 -20.78 -3.10 25.05
N ILE A 745 -20.98 -1.94 24.40
CA ILE A 745 -22.17 -1.10 24.54
C ILE A 745 -23.18 -1.40 23.44
N SER A 746 -22.71 -1.58 22.19
CA SER A 746 -23.56 -1.89 21.03
C SER A 746 -24.15 -3.31 21.12
N ALA A 747 -23.33 -4.31 21.46
CA ALA A 747 -23.80 -5.68 21.62
C ALA A 747 -24.72 -5.83 22.85
N LYS A 748 -24.45 -5.13 23.96
CA LYS A 748 -25.37 -5.09 25.11
C LYS A 748 -26.70 -4.41 24.79
N GLN A 749 -26.72 -3.30 24.05
CA GLN A 749 -27.98 -2.64 23.70
C GLN A 749 -28.82 -3.46 22.71
N ALA A 750 -28.20 -4.12 21.72
CA ALA A 750 -28.89 -5.00 20.78
C ALA A 750 -29.47 -6.23 21.49
N THR A 751 -28.69 -6.89 22.36
CA THR A 751 -29.14 -8.06 23.13
C THR A 751 -30.22 -7.71 24.15
N ILE A 752 -30.13 -6.56 24.84
CA ILE A 752 -31.18 -6.08 25.77
C ILE A 752 -32.49 -5.75 25.02
N LYS A 753 -32.42 -5.12 23.83
CA LYS A 753 -33.61 -4.87 22.99
C LYS A 753 -34.21 -6.17 22.43
N GLN A 754 -33.39 -7.16 22.06
CA GLN A 754 -33.87 -8.48 21.62
C GLN A 754 -34.53 -9.26 22.77
N ALA A 755 -33.87 -9.37 23.93
CA ALA A 755 -34.44 -10.03 25.11
C ALA A 755 -35.74 -9.36 25.59
N GLY A 756 -35.84 -8.04 25.49
CA GLY A 756 -37.07 -7.29 25.76
C GLY A 756 -38.20 -7.57 24.75
N LYS A 757 -37.89 -7.80 23.47
CA LYS A 757 -38.85 -8.21 22.44
C LYS A 757 -39.31 -9.65 22.62
N GLU A 758 -38.40 -10.57 22.96
CA GLU A 758 -38.74 -11.97 23.25
C GLU A 758 -39.63 -12.11 24.48
N LYS A 759 -39.32 -11.43 25.59
CA LYS A 759 -40.21 -11.40 26.77
C LYS A 759 -41.62 -10.87 26.44
N LYS A 760 -41.73 -9.88 25.55
CA LYS A 760 -43.04 -9.37 25.08
C LYS A 760 -43.76 -10.37 24.16
N LYS A 761 -43.03 -11.12 23.32
CA LYS A 761 -43.58 -12.15 22.43
C LYS A 761 -44.11 -13.34 23.25
N HIS A 762 -43.34 -13.81 24.23
CA HIS A 762 -43.72 -14.89 25.14
C HIS A 762 -44.96 -14.53 25.97
N LYS A 763 -44.97 -13.33 26.58
CA LYS A 763 -46.13 -12.82 27.35
C LYS A 763 -47.40 -12.65 26.48
N LYS A 764 -47.24 -12.43 25.17
CA LYS A 764 -48.37 -12.32 24.22
C LYS A 764 -48.89 -13.69 23.77
N GLN A 765 -48.00 -14.69 23.63
CA GLN A 765 -48.39 -16.08 23.36
C GLN A 765 -49.14 -16.69 24.54
N GLU A 766 -48.64 -16.49 25.77
CA GLU A 766 -49.26 -16.98 27.00
C GLU A 766 -50.69 -16.41 27.20
N LYS A 767 -50.87 -15.10 26.97
CA LYS A 767 -52.21 -14.46 26.98
C LYS A 767 -53.15 -14.99 25.90
N ARG A 768 -52.64 -15.52 24.79
CA ARG A 768 -53.47 -16.12 23.72
C ARG A 768 -53.89 -17.53 24.10
N LEU A 769 -52.98 -18.32 24.68
CA LEU A 769 -53.29 -19.66 25.16
C LEU A 769 -54.39 -19.62 26.24
N GLN A 770 -54.26 -18.72 27.23
CA GLN A 770 -55.29 -18.53 28.27
C GLN A 770 -56.66 -18.13 27.71
N LYS A 771 -56.71 -17.42 26.57
CA LYS A 771 -57.98 -17.07 25.93
C LYS A 771 -58.59 -18.26 25.18
N ARG A 772 -57.77 -19.13 24.60
CA ARG A 772 -58.22 -20.36 23.93
C ARG A 772 -58.74 -21.37 24.94
N GLU A 773 -58.08 -21.53 26.08
CA GLU A 773 -58.54 -22.40 27.17
C GLU A 773 -59.92 -21.97 27.69
N LYS A 774 -60.11 -20.68 27.96
CA LYS A 774 -61.42 -20.14 28.38
C LYS A 774 -62.52 -20.32 27.34
N ALA A 775 -62.17 -20.23 26.06
CA ALA A 775 -63.11 -20.45 24.97
C ALA A 775 -63.46 -21.94 24.81
N ALA A 776 -62.48 -22.82 24.98
CA ALA A 776 -62.64 -24.28 24.91
C ALA A 776 -63.63 -24.75 25.96
N GLU A 777 -63.49 -24.23 27.18
CA GLU A 777 -64.43 -24.46 28.28
C GLU A 777 -65.83 -23.85 28.01
N LYS A 778 -65.91 -22.61 27.48
CA LYS A 778 -67.19 -21.93 27.20
C LYS A 778 -68.04 -22.64 26.12
N PHE A 779 -67.40 -23.27 25.14
CA PHE A 779 -68.07 -23.90 24.00
C PHE A 779 -68.05 -25.44 24.02
N ASP A 780 -67.54 -26.04 25.09
CA ASP A 780 -67.36 -27.49 25.25
C ASP A 780 -66.63 -28.13 24.05
N ARG A 781 -65.49 -27.54 23.70
CA ARG A 781 -64.63 -27.94 22.58
C ARG A 781 -63.21 -28.19 23.08
N SER A 782 -62.45 -29.07 22.42
CA SER A 782 -61.02 -29.22 22.73
C SER A 782 -60.26 -27.92 22.40
N VAL A 783 -59.26 -27.57 23.21
CA VAL A 783 -58.38 -26.41 22.97
C VAL A 783 -57.74 -26.47 21.58
N ASP A 784 -57.42 -27.67 21.08
CA ASP A 784 -56.84 -27.90 19.75
C ASP A 784 -57.82 -27.58 18.62
N SER A 785 -59.13 -27.73 18.87
CA SER A 785 -60.18 -27.38 17.90
C SER A 785 -60.51 -25.89 17.86
N ILE A 786 -59.98 -25.10 18.81
CA ILE A 786 -60.07 -23.65 18.80
C ILE A 786 -58.86 -23.06 18.10
N ASP A 787 -59.13 -22.32 17.02
CA ASP A 787 -58.14 -21.62 16.22
C ASP A 787 -57.08 -20.90 17.10
N GLU A 788 -55.80 -21.14 16.79
CA GLU A 788 -54.66 -20.51 17.47
C GLU A 788 -54.75 -18.98 17.52
N GLN A 789 -55.51 -18.38 16.60
CA GLN A 789 -55.72 -16.94 16.46
C GLN A 789 -57.08 -16.47 16.99
N TYR A 790 -57.61 -17.17 18.01
CA TYR A 790 -58.86 -16.83 18.71
C TYR A 790 -58.97 -15.33 19.06
N ASN A 791 -60.04 -14.70 18.55
CA ASN A 791 -60.36 -13.29 18.72
C ASN A 791 -61.90 -13.11 18.74
N SER A 792 -62.37 -11.89 18.99
CA SER A 792 -63.81 -11.60 19.14
C SER A 792 -64.66 -11.93 17.89
N ASP A 793 -64.09 -11.84 16.68
CA ASP A 793 -64.81 -12.21 15.46
C ASP A 793 -64.89 -13.73 15.31
N VAL A 794 -63.83 -14.47 15.68
CA VAL A 794 -63.84 -15.95 15.73
C VAL A 794 -64.80 -16.46 16.80
N GLU A 795 -64.83 -15.81 17.97
CA GLU A 795 -65.80 -16.09 19.03
C GLU A 795 -67.24 -15.90 18.53
N SER A 796 -67.52 -14.78 17.85
CA SER A 796 -68.85 -14.53 17.28
C SER A 796 -69.28 -15.56 16.23
N ARG A 797 -68.33 -16.10 15.44
CA ARG A 797 -68.61 -17.18 14.48
C ARG A 797 -69.01 -18.46 15.21
N ILE A 798 -68.23 -18.88 16.20
CA ILE A 798 -68.47 -20.09 17.00
C ILE A 798 -69.81 -19.98 17.75
N GLU A 799 -70.16 -18.79 18.26
CA GLU A 799 -71.46 -18.55 18.91
C GLU A 799 -72.65 -18.69 17.94
N ILE A 800 -72.51 -18.23 16.70
CA ILE A 800 -73.56 -18.36 15.68
C ILE A 800 -73.70 -19.84 15.27
N GLU A 801 -72.59 -20.55 15.09
CA GLU A 801 -72.56 -21.98 14.76
C GLU A 801 -73.24 -22.83 15.84
N ALA A 802 -72.94 -22.57 17.13
CA ALA A 802 -73.60 -23.25 18.24
C ALA A 802 -75.12 -22.96 18.31
N LYS A 803 -75.55 -21.74 17.93
CA LYS A 803 -76.98 -21.40 17.85
C LYS A 803 -77.67 -22.11 16.68
N ILE A 804 -77.00 -22.29 15.55
CA ILE A 804 -77.52 -23.06 14.41
C ILE A 804 -77.70 -24.53 14.81
N ALA A 805 -76.70 -25.15 15.44
CA ALA A 805 -76.79 -26.53 15.92
C ALA A 805 -77.98 -26.75 16.86
N ARG A 806 -78.21 -25.84 17.83
CA ARG A 806 -79.37 -25.91 18.73
C ARG A 806 -80.72 -25.81 18.00
N LEU A 807 -80.79 -25.07 16.90
CA LEU A 807 -82.02 -25.00 16.09
C LEU A 807 -82.21 -26.29 15.28
N GLU A 808 -81.13 -26.92 14.82
CA GLU A 808 -81.18 -28.22 14.14
C GLU A 808 -81.64 -29.34 15.07
N ASP A 809 -81.14 -29.36 16.31
CA ASP A 809 -81.63 -30.27 17.36
C ASP A 809 -83.12 -30.06 17.63
N ARG A 810 -83.57 -28.79 17.66
CA ARG A 810 -84.98 -28.44 17.86
C ARG A 810 -85.87 -28.83 16.68
N ILE A 811 -85.36 -28.75 15.45
CA ILE A 811 -86.04 -29.28 14.25
C ILE A 811 -86.20 -30.81 14.37
N ALA A 812 -85.14 -31.52 14.78
CA ALA A 812 -85.21 -32.96 15.00
C ALA A 812 -86.22 -33.32 16.10
N GLU A 813 -86.23 -32.58 17.22
CA GLU A 813 -87.17 -32.78 18.32
C GLU A 813 -88.63 -32.52 17.90
N ILE A 814 -88.89 -31.48 17.09
CA ILE A 814 -90.23 -31.21 16.54
C ILE A 814 -90.69 -32.35 15.64
N ASN A 815 -89.80 -32.89 14.80
CA ASN A 815 -90.13 -34.03 13.93
C ASN A 815 -90.41 -35.29 14.73
N ILE A 816 -89.56 -35.64 15.70
CA ILE A 816 -89.76 -36.81 16.58
C ILE A 816 -91.08 -36.70 17.35
N LYS A 817 -91.34 -35.57 18.01
CA LYS A 817 -92.61 -35.36 18.76
C LYS A 817 -93.84 -35.37 17.86
N ALA A 818 -93.72 -34.96 16.61
CA ALA A 818 -94.82 -35.03 15.67
C ALA A 818 -95.06 -36.46 15.17
N GLU A 819 -93.99 -37.24 14.93
CA GLU A 819 -94.06 -38.66 14.57
C GLU A 819 -94.64 -39.52 15.70
N GLU A 820 -94.24 -39.29 16.95
CA GLU A 820 -94.83 -39.94 18.13
C GLU A 820 -96.34 -39.66 18.23
N LYS A 821 -96.74 -38.39 18.08
CA LYS A 821 -98.17 -37.99 18.10
C LYS A 821 -98.95 -38.54 16.91
N LEU A 822 -98.30 -38.74 15.77
CA LEU A 822 -98.90 -39.36 14.59
C LEU A 822 -99.19 -40.85 14.82
N MET A 823 -98.31 -41.57 15.53
CA MET A 823 -98.51 -42.98 15.87
C MET A 823 -99.71 -43.24 16.82
N GLU A 824 -100.06 -42.27 17.67
CA GLU A 824 -101.13 -42.42 18.67
C GLU A 824 -102.50 -41.84 18.24
N SER A 825 -102.66 -41.38 17.00
CA SER A 825 -103.80 -40.54 16.59
C SER A 825 -104.70 -41.12 15.48
N SER A 826 -106.02 -40.88 15.58
CA SER A 826 -107.03 -41.28 14.58
C SER A 826 -106.96 -40.42 13.30
N GLU A 827 -107.35 -40.95 12.13
CA GLU A 827 -107.29 -40.27 10.80
C GLU A 827 -107.74 -38.79 10.77
N LYS A 828 -108.73 -38.38 11.59
CA LYS A 828 -109.18 -36.98 11.68
C LYS A 828 -108.19 -36.00 12.33
N LYS A 829 -107.28 -36.46 13.20
CA LYS A 829 -106.32 -35.62 13.96
C LYS A 829 -104.95 -35.49 13.28
N VAL A 830 -104.65 -36.39 12.34
CA VAL A 830 -103.41 -36.39 11.54
C VAL A 830 -103.21 -35.05 10.81
N GLY A 831 -104.27 -34.54 10.17
CA GLY A 831 -104.21 -33.27 9.43
C GLY A 831 -103.93 -32.04 10.31
N GLU A 832 -104.41 -32.01 11.55
CA GLU A 832 -104.12 -30.92 12.50
C GLU A 832 -102.69 -30.99 13.04
N ILE A 833 -102.19 -32.20 13.33
CA ILE A 833 -100.82 -32.43 13.82
C ILE A 833 -99.80 -32.05 12.74
N GLU A 834 -100.02 -32.46 11.49
CA GLU A 834 -99.15 -32.07 10.38
C GLU A 834 -99.19 -30.57 10.09
N LYS A 835 -100.36 -29.93 10.22
CA LYS A 835 -100.48 -28.48 10.06
C LYS A 835 -99.70 -27.71 11.14
N ARG A 836 -99.72 -28.21 12.38
CA ARG A 836 -98.94 -27.62 13.48
C ARG A 836 -97.44 -27.87 13.33
N ARG A 837 -97.02 -29.10 12.98
CA ARG A 837 -95.63 -29.43 12.64
C ARG A 837 -95.08 -28.49 11.57
N ARG A 838 -95.85 -28.27 10.51
CA ARG A 838 -95.46 -27.38 9.41
C ARG A 838 -95.25 -25.94 9.88
N LYS A 839 -96.14 -25.43 10.73
CA LYS A 839 -96.05 -24.07 11.28
C LYS A 839 -94.84 -23.92 12.21
N ASP A 840 -94.62 -24.88 13.10
CA ASP A 840 -93.51 -24.86 14.06
C ASP A 840 -92.15 -25.02 13.34
N LEU A 841 -92.08 -25.87 12.32
CA LEU A 841 -90.91 -25.99 11.44
C LEU A 841 -90.65 -24.70 10.64
N GLU A 842 -91.69 -24.06 10.11
CA GLU A 842 -91.55 -22.83 9.34
C GLU A 842 -91.02 -21.67 10.20
N GLU A 843 -91.41 -21.61 11.48
CA GLU A 843 -90.89 -20.61 12.43
C GLU A 843 -89.41 -20.84 12.75
N VAL A 844 -89.03 -22.09 13.06
CA VAL A 844 -87.63 -22.44 13.36
C VAL A 844 -86.73 -22.30 12.12
N GLU A 845 -87.22 -22.65 10.94
CA GLU A 845 -86.46 -22.53 9.69
C GLU A 845 -86.21 -21.07 9.30
N LYS A 846 -87.18 -20.16 9.55
CA LYS A 846 -86.98 -18.71 9.36
C LYS A 846 -85.82 -18.17 10.20
N ASP A 847 -85.72 -18.60 11.45
CA ASP A 847 -84.62 -18.20 12.34
C ASP A 847 -83.29 -18.88 11.96
N ARG A 848 -83.32 -20.13 11.51
CA ARG A 848 -82.14 -20.86 11.00
C ARG A 848 -81.56 -20.18 9.76
N VAL A 849 -82.38 -19.84 8.77
CA VAL A 849 -81.95 -19.12 7.56
C VAL A 849 -81.35 -17.76 7.91
N ARG A 850 -81.97 -17.00 8.83
CA ARG A 850 -81.43 -15.72 9.29
C ARG A 850 -80.07 -15.87 9.98
N LEU A 851 -79.87 -16.92 10.77
CA LEU A 851 -78.58 -17.20 11.40
C LEU A 851 -77.53 -17.70 10.40
N MET A 852 -77.91 -18.48 9.38
CA MET A 852 -77.01 -18.89 8.30
C MET A 852 -76.50 -17.69 7.48
N GLU A 853 -77.36 -16.71 7.19
CA GLU A 853 -76.94 -15.48 6.51
C GLU A 853 -75.94 -14.69 7.37
N LYS A 854 -76.19 -14.59 8.68
CA LYS A 854 -75.25 -13.97 9.64
C LYS A 854 -73.94 -14.75 9.74
N HIS A 855 -73.99 -16.08 9.71
CA HIS A 855 -72.81 -16.96 9.70
C HIS A 855 -71.96 -16.72 8.45
N GLY A 856 -72.58 -16.64 7.27
CA GLY A 856 -71.90 -16.28 6.02
C GLY A 856 -71.20 -14.92 6.07
N LYS A 857 -71.87 -13.89 6.63
CA LYS A 857 -71.27 -12.55 6.84
C LYS A 857 -70.10 -12.58 7.83
N ALA A 858 -70.20 -13.37 8.90
CA ALA A 858 -69.13 -13.53 9.87
C ALA A 858 -67.90 -14.23 9.26
N ILE A 859 -68.11 -15.30 8.47
CA ILE A 859 -67.05 -15.98 7.71
C ILE A 859 -66.36 -15.01 6.75
N ALA A 860 -67.13 -14.27 5.95
CA ALA A 860 -66.57 -13.30 5.00
C ALA A 860 -65.71 -12.22 5.69
N LYS A 861 -66.11 -11.77 6.89
CA LYS A 861 -65.36 -10.80 7.68
C LYS A 861 -64.05 -11.38 8.24
N VAL A 862 -64.06 -12.64 8.69
CA VAL A 862 -62.86 -13.35 9.14
C VAL A 862 -61.90 -13.56 7.97
N ASN A 863 -62.41 -14.03 6.81
CA ASN A 863 -61.61 -14.25 5.60
C ASN A 863 -60.99 -12.94 5.08
N LYS A 864 -61.75 -11.84 5.00
CA LYS A 864 -61.23 -10.53 4.58
C LYS A 864 -60.14 -9.99 5.53
N LYS A 865 -60.18 -10.34 6.82
CA LYS A 865 -59.11 -10.00 7.77
C LYS A 865 -57.89 -10.90 7.62
N ALA A 866 -58.08 -12.17 7.27
CA ALA A 866 -57.01 -13.09 6.92
C ALA A 866 -56.28 -12.62 5.65
N GLU A 867 -57.00 -12.33 4.56
CA GLU A 867 -56.43 -11.80 3.31
C GLU A 867 -55.62 -10.52 3.52
N LYS A 868 -56.14 -9.54 4.28
CA LYS A 868 -55.39 -8.31 4.61
C LYS A 868 -54.14 -8.56 5.44
N LYS A 869 -54.12 -9.64 6.22
CA LYS A 869 -52.97 -10.04 7.01
C LYS A 869 -51.95 -10.77 6.15
N ASP A 870 -52.40 -11.64 5.25
CA ASP A 870 -51.55 -12.33 4.28
C ASP A 870 -50.88 -11.30 3.36
N GLU A 871 -51.60 -10.30 2.85
CA GLU A 871 -51.04 -9.18 2.08
C GLU A 871 -49.99 -8.38 2.88
N LYS A 872 -50.20 -8.25 4.21
CA LYS A 872 -49.25 -7.56 5.10
C LYS A 872 -48.03 -8.42 5.40
N ASP A 873 -48.19 -9.72 5.45
CA ASP A 873 -47.12 -10.68 5.70
C ASP A 873 -46.28 -10.89 4.43
N GLU A 874 -46.88 -10.92 3.24
CA GLU A 874 -46.20 -10.83 1.93
C GLU A 874 -45.36 -9.56 1.80
N LYS A 875 -45.90 -8.39 2.16
CA LYS A 875 -45.15 -7.11 2.17
C LYS A 875 -43.96 -7.11 3.13
N LYS A 876 -43.98 -7.96 4.17
CA LYS A 876 -42.82 -8.12 5.06
C LYS A 876 -41.80 -9.05 4.43
N VAL A 877 -42.21 -10.20 3.92
CA VAL A 877 -41.33 -11.19 3.27
C VAL A 877 -40.58 -10.60 2.08
N ALA A 878 -41.20 -9.69 1.32
CA ALA A 878 -40.55 -8.98 0.22
C ALA A 878 -39.29 -8.17 0.62
N ARG A 879 -39.07 -7.96 1.92
CA ARG A 879 -37.89 -7.28 2.49
C ARG A 879 -36.80 -8.24 2.98
N LEU A 880 -37.01 -9.54 2.90
CA LEU A 880 -36.02 -10.55 3.30
C LEU A 880 -34.96 -10.69 2.20
N GLU A 881 -33.70 -10.59 2.62
CA GLU A 881 -32.53 -10.75 1.77
C GLU A 881 -31.75 -12.01 2.15
N TRP A 882 -31.12 -12.60 1.12
CA TRP A 882 -30.32 -13.81 1.17
C TRP A 882 -28.97 -13.57 0.51
N ILE A 883 -27.92 -14.19 1.04
CA ILE A 883 -26.69 -14.41 0.29
C ILE A 883 -26.86 -15.68 -0.53
N MET A 884 -26.68 -15.58 -1.85
CA MET A 884 -26.66 -16.70 -2.78
C MET A 884 -25.25 -16.92 -3.33
N ILE A 885 -24.78 -18.17 -3.27
CA ILE A 885 -23.53 -18.61 -3.90
C ILE A 885 -23.86 -19.71 -4.92
N ARG A 886 -23.34 -19.55 -6.14
CA ARG A 886 -23.53 -20.51 -7.25
C ARG A 886 -22.31 -20.54 -8.16
N THR A 887 -22.24 -21.54 -9.04
CA THR A 887 -21.24 -21.57 -10.12
C THR A 887 -21.51 -20.53 -11.21
N ILE A 888 -20.43 -20.06 -11.82
CA ILE A 888 -20.44 -19.10 -12.94
C ILE A 888 -20.73 -19.84 -14.24
#